data_AF-A0A373CPF5-F1
#
_entry.id   AF-A0A373CPF5-F1
#
_cell.length_a   1.000
_cell.length_b   1.000
_cell.length_c   1.000
_cell.angle_alpha   90.00
_cell.angle_beta   90.00
_cell.angle_gamma   90.00
#
_symmetry.space_group_name_H-M   'P 1'
#
loop_
_entity.id
_entity.type
_entity.pdbx_description
1 polymer ?
#
loop_
_entity_poly.entity_id
_entity_poly.type
_entity_poly.pdbx_seq_one_letter_code
_entity_poly.pdbx_strand_id
1 'polypeptide(L)'
;MAIKRKEKRRLLQTAALLMRANERVFMGFGQNTEEVMIDALSQSQETALLLGTELENVGKADLVPLLEVYCEDLYEMSQNLHSKKQIARRYKKIKKELKLLYERMENDMETDRLCFVFLPYKVSMWDSMETVWKAADKDPDCDAYVVPIPYFDKDQDGNLAVEHYEGDQYPSDVPITDYRTFRLEDKKPDAVFIHNPYDQNNRLTSVHPDFYSSRLKKYADQLVYLPYYTTPSTGNVESAKRQARSTGFVIEPGTINADCFVTATEQERELFINILCSGLKGVPTEQWEEKVQNFGSPKIERARSTKRQDSSLPEKWRECLYRPDGARKKTVFYSLSVEALLTQPDMMQKIEAVLQYFRNRKDLALWLRPHPLYEQTLEVMRPQFLRKYRELLASYEEEGWGILDSGYDLDLAIASCDCYYGDYSSVAQLFWETGKPVLYQDSLVREKECKIPCWPGAFWEDEKEVWFVHGKVNLLFHYDKQMDRLSCIGKIPGELAFKGDLFRSVVRVEDRLYLVPYFARNLAIYHIDKDQFESVQIRDAEHFIEQPLFLKGFQRGNVLYCMPAWYNSILCIDLTSGHITYTMVDKNKVRGIPGVFGGAVSIGRNILCPQTYKKRWLILNTDTGKVSWCSFADPEREITSVTVCGDTLVFFDARTGCILKETREEGKIEELLYIDSNEIQLYAVSENEVIADDLGSGTYLKFCLDGTVVWRKERKEEKTVLGSRFRKVTEGEKNCDIRFTEQEYQEWNSPSAAIYKDILPTDLYYVEEENEVLTLDKWLSLCDRIQMPVPDDRHSGEMIKDYVKSKLANG
;
A
#
# COMPACT_ATOMS: atom_id res chain seq x y z
N MET A 1 38.37 -31.21 7.74
CA MET A 1 37.79 -30.21 8.65
C MET A 1 37.07 -29.23 7.75
N ALA A 2 35.76 -29.07 7.93
CA ALA A 2 35.03 -28.07 7.20
C ALA A 2 35.42 -26.68 7.73
N ILE A 3 35.51 -25.71 6.83
CA ILE A 3 35.97 -24.35 7.14
C ILE A 3 34.83 -23.37 6.93
N LYS A 4 34.87 -22.20 7.58
CA LYS A 4 33.83 -21.19 7.36
C LYS A 4 33.78 -20.75 5.89
N ARG A 5 32.57 -20.60 5.33
CA ARG A 5 32.36 -20.15 3.94
C ARG A 5 33.08 -18.82 3.64
N LYS A 6 33.01 -17.86 4.57
CA LYS A 6 33.69 -16.56 4.48
C LYS A 6 35.21 -16.70 4.38
N GLU A 7 35.78 -17.65 5.12
CA GLU A 7 37.22 -17.92 5.13
C GLU A 7 37.67 -18.58 3.83
N LYS A 8 36.94 -19.60 3.34
CA LYS A 8 37.18 -20.19 2.01
C LYS A 8 37.16 -19.13 0.92
N ARG A 9 36.17 -18.23 0.95
CA ARG A 9 36.03 -17.15 -0.02
C ARG A 9 37.19 -16.16 0.04
N ARG A 10 37.62 -15.76 1.23
CA ARG A 10 38.79 -14.88 1.41
C ARG A 10 40.04 -15.50 0.79
N LEU A 11 40.28 -16.79 1.03
CA LEU A 11 41.41 -17.53 0.45
C LEU A 11 41.34 -17.56 -1.09
N LEU A 12 40.16 -17.86 -1.65
CA LEU A 12 39.93 -17.83 -3.11
C LEU A 12 40.12 -16.42 -3.69
N GLN A 13 39.69 -15.37 -2.99
CA GLN A 13 39.91 -13.98 -3.40
C GLN A 13 41.39 -13.61 -3.42
N THR A 14 42.17 -14.04 -2.42
CA THR A 14 43.63 -13.86 -2.40
C THR A 14 44.29 -14.57 -3.58
N ALA A 15 43.91 -15.82 -3.88
CA ALA A 15 44.40 -16.55 -5.05
C ALA A 15 44.04 -15.82 -6.37
N ALA A 16 42.81 -15.32 -6.51
CA ALA A 16 42.38 -14.53 -7.67
C ALA A 16 43.12 -13.19 -7.78
N LEU A 17 43.47 -12.56 -6.65
CA LEU A 17 44.27 -11.34 -6.62
C LEU A 17 45.67 -11.58 -7.17
N LEU A 18 46.34 -12.67 -6.75
CA LEU A 18 47.64 -13.09 -7.29
C LEU A 18 47.59 -13.31 -8.81
N MET A 19 46.51 -13.91 -9.33
CA MET A 19 46.32 -14.09 -10.77
C MET A 19 46.27 -12.75 -11.51
N ARG A 20 45.50 -11.78 -10.98
CA ARG A 20 45.35 -10.44 -11.57
C ARG A 20 46.64 -9.62 -11.47
N ALA A 21 47.35 -9.71 -10.33
CA ALA A 21 48.62 -9.03 -10.13
C ALA A 21 49.66 -9.50 -11.15
N ASN A 22 49.81 -10.82 -11.31
CA ASN A 22 50.78 -11.39 -12.25
C ASN A 22 50.43 -11.10 -13.72
N GLU A 23 49.15 -11.05 -14.06
CA GLU A 23 48.70 -10.65 -15.39
C GLU A 23 49.06 -9.18 -15.68
N ARG A 24 48.91 -8.28 -14.71
CA ARG A 24 49.34 -6.87 -14.85
C ARG A 24 50.84 -6.74 -15.01
N VAL A 25 51.63 -7.47 -14.24
CA VAL A 25 53.11 -7.48 -14.38
C VAL A 25 53.51 -7.94 -15.78
N PHE A 26 52.88 -9.00 -16.29
CA PHE A 26 53.12 -9.48 -17.66
C PHE A 26 52.73 -8.45 -18.73
N MET A 27 51.56 -7.80 -18.60
CA MET A 27 51.09 -6.80 -19.55
C MET A 27 51.92 -5.51 -19.55
N GLY A 28 52.48 -5.14 -18.40
CA GLY A 28 53.38 -3.98 -18.24
C GLY A 28 54.80 -4.20 -18.78
N PHE A 29 55.10 -5.40 -19.28
CA PHE A 29 56.44 -5.74 -19.76
C PHE A 29 56.85 -4.91 -21.00
N GLY A 30 57.94 -4.14 -20.84
CA GLY A 30 58.44 -3.20 -21.84
C GLY A 30 57.90 -1.77 -21.70
N GLN A 31 56.99 -1.53 -20.75
CA GLN A 31 56.49 -0.20 -20.38
C GLN A 31 56.93 0.22 -18.97
N ASN A 32 57.06 -0.74 -18.05
CA ASN A 32 57.52 -0.52 -16.67
C ASN A 32 59.03 -0.74 -16.53
N THR A 33 59.64 -0.10 -15.52
CA THR A 33 61.05 -0.35 -15.17
C THR A 33 61.24 -1.74 -14.56
N GLU A 34 62.45 -2.31 -14.68
CA GLU A 34 62.76 -3.61 -14.08
C GLU A 34 62.54 -3.61 -12.56
N GLU A 35 62.90 -2.51 -11.89
CA GLU A 35 62.68 -2.32 -10.44
C GLU A 35 61.20 -2.45 -10.04
N VAL A 36 60.30 -1.79 -10.77
CA VAL A 36 58.85 -1.87 -10.51
C VAL A 36 58.29 -3.27 -10.77
N MET A 37 58.82 -3.98 -11.77
CA MET A 37 58.41 -5.37 -12.04
C MET A 37 58.92 -6.34 -10.97
N ILE A 38 60.16 -6.17 -10.50
CA ILE A 38 60.73 -6.97 -9.41
C ILE A 38 59.94 -6.75 -8.13
N ASP A 39 59.62 -5.50 -7.78
CA ASP A 39 58.84 -5.17 -6.59
C ASP A 39 57.46 -5.83 -6.61
N ALA A 40 56.74 -5.75 -7.73
CA ALA A 40 55.42 -6.39 -7.87
C ALA A 40 55.47 -7.93 -7.78
N LEU A 41 56.53 -8.56 -8.32
CA LEU A 41 56.74 -10.01 -8.20
C LEU A 41 57.06 -10.40 -6.75
N SER A 42 57.88 -9.62 -6.05
CA SER A 42 58.19 -9.81 -4.63
C SER A 42 56.95 -9.69 -3.75
N GLN A 43 56.11 -8.67 -3.97
CA GLN A 43 54.82 -8.52 -3.27
C GLN A 43 53.89 -9.71 -3.51
N SER A 44 53.92 -10.29 -4.72
CA SER A 44 53.14 -11.49 -5.05
C SER A 44 53.67 -12.72 -4.32
N GLN A 45 54.98 -12.85 -4.12
CA GLN A 45 55.58 -13.89 -3.28
C GLN A 45 55.21 -13.73 -1.81
N GLU A 46 55.30 -12.52 -1.26
CA GLU A 46 54.89 -12.23 0.13
C GLU A 46 53.41 -12.58 0.35
N THR A 47 52.55 -12.20 -0.58
CA THR A 47 51.11 -12.52 -0.54
C THR A 47 50.86 -14.03 -0.64
N ALA A 48 51.64 -14.75 -1.46
CA ALA A 48 51.57 -16.20 -1.57
C ALA A 48 52.06 -16.92 -0.31
N LEU A 49 53.08 -16.39 0.38
CA LEU A 49 53.54 -16.91 1.68
C LEU A 49 52.47 -16.74 2.76
N LEU A 50 51.80 -15.58 2.81
CA LEU A 50 50.66 -15.35 3.69
C LEU A 50 49.52 -16.33 3.38
N LEU A 51 49.17 -16.50 2.10
CA LEU A 51 48.15 -17.47 1.69
C LEU A 51 48.53 -18.91 2.09
N GLY A 52 49.81 -19.29 1.96
CA GLY A 52 50.31 -20.60 2.38
C GLY A 52 50.14 -20.83 3.87
N THR A 53 50.52 -19.85 4.70
CA THR A 53 50.34 -19.89 6.16
C THR A 53 48.87 -20.06 6.53
N GLU A 54 47.98 -19.36 5.84
CA GLU A 54 46.55 -19.47 6.09
C GLU A 54 45.98 -20.82 5.64
N LEU A 55 46.46 -21.39 4.53
CA LEU A 55 46.09 -22.74 4.09
C LEU A 55 46.51 -23.80 5.12
N GLU A 56 47.68 -23.67 5.73
CA GLU A 56 48.10 -24.55 6.82
C GLU A 56 47.18 -24.43 8.05
N ASN A 57 46.83 -23.21 8.45
CA ASN A 57 45.95 -22.96 9.59
C ASN A 57 44.55 -23.58 9.41
N VAL A 58 44.04 -23.66 8.18
CA VAL A 58 42.76 -24.29 7.87
C VAL A 58 42.87 -25.79 7.54
N GLY A 59 44.04 -26.40 7.79
CA GLY A 59 44.27 -27.83 7.61
C GLY A 59 44.40 -28.28 6.15
N LYS A 60 44.81 -27.37 5.25
CA LYS A 60 45.04 -27.59 3.81
C LYS A 60 46.52 -27.43 3.42
N ALA A 61 47.41 -27.91 4.29
CA ALA A 61 48.85 -27.92 4.06
C ALA A 61 49.26 -28.68 2.78
N ASP A 62 48.42 -29.60 2.30
CA ASP A 62 48.61 -30.33 1.04
C ASP A 62 48.59 -29.45 -0.22
N LEU A 63 48.07 -28.22 -0.12
CA LEU A 63 48.05 -27.24 -1.21
C LEU A 63 49.28 -26.32 -1.21
N VAL A 64 50.02 -26.22 -0.11
CA VAL A 64 51.20 -25.36 0.04
C VAL A 64 52.30 -25.66 -1.00
N PRO A 65 52.60 -26.92 -1.37
CA PRO A 65 53.60 -27.21 -2.40
C PRO A 65 53.29 -26.56 -3.76
N LEU A 66 52.02 -26.31 -4.10
CA LEU A 66 51.66 -25.59 -5.32
C LEU A 66 52.06 -24.11 -5.25
N LEU A 67 51.99 -23.50 -4.06
CA LEU A 67 52.44 -22.13 -3.80
C LEU A 67 53.97 -22.03 -3.78
N GLU A 68 54.68 -23.03 -3.27
CA GLU A 68 56.15 -23.06 -3.31
C GLU A 68 56.67 -23.09 -4.74
N VAL A 69 56.10 -23.93 -5.60
CA VAL A 69 56.45 -23.97 -7.03
C VAL A 69 56.14 -22.65 -7.72
N TYR A 70 54.99 -22.05 -7.41
CA TYR A 70 54.61 -20.73 -7.90
C TYR A 70 55.61 -19.64 -7.47
N CYS A 71 56.01 -19.62 -6.19
CA CYS A 71 56.97 -18.66 -5.67
C CYS A 71 58.35 -18.81 -6.32
N GLU A 72 58.82 -20.04 -6.54
CA GLU A 72 60.08 -20.29 -7.24
C GLU A 72 60.02 -19.77 -8.69
N ASP A 73 58.92 -20.02 -9.40
CA ASP A 73 58.74 -19.52 -10.75
C ASP A 73 58.69 -17.98 -10.83
N LEU A 74 58.14 -17.31 -9.81
CA LEU A 74 58.20 -15.85 -9.69
C LEU A 74 59.62 -15.36 -9.45
N TYR A 75 60.39 -16.05 -8.61
CA TYR A 75 61.79 -15.72 -8.36
C TYR A 75 62.62 -15.87 -9.63
N GLU A 76 62.51 -17.00 -10.33
CA GLU A 76 63.21 -17.21 -11.59
C GLU A 76 62.79 -16.19 -12.66
N MET A 77 61.54 -15.72 -12.65
CA MET A 77 61.06 -14.66 -13.52
C MET A 77 61.65 -13.29 -13.16
N SER A 78 61.83 -12.97 -11.87
CA SER A 78 62.43 -11.70 -11.42
C SER A 78 63.93 -11.62 -11.74
N GLN A 79 64.64 -12.75 -11.72
CA GLN A 79 66.07 -12.83 -12.09
C GLN A 79 66.32 -12.72 -13.61
N ASN A 80 65.30 -12.94 -14.46
CA ASN A 80 65.47 -13.10 -15.91
C ASN A 80 64.52 -12.21 -16.73
N LEU A 81 64.52 -10.90 -16.46
CA LEU A 81 63.62 -9.92 -17.11
C LEU A 81 64.06 -9.48 -18.52
N HIS A 82 65.16 -9.99 -19.05
CA HIS A 82 65.75 -9.50 -20.30
C HIS A 82 65.16 -10.11 -21.59
N SER A 83 64.27 -11.12 -21.49
CA SER A 83 63.69 -11.80 -22.66
C SER A 83 62.17 -11.96 -22.60
N LYS A 84 61.46 -11.18 -23.42
CA LYS A 84 59.99 -11.25 -23.55
C LYS A 84 59.47 -12.66 -23.84
N LYS A 85 60.20 -13.46 -24.63
CA LYS A 85 59.82 -14.83 -24.99
C LYS A 85 59.94 -15.79 -23.81
N GLN A 86 60.95 -15.63 -22.96
CA GLN A 86 61.11 -16.45 -21.76
C GLN A 86 60.07 -16.06 -20.70
N ILE A 87 59.84 -14.76 -20.53
CA ILE A 87 58.82 -14.22 -19.62
C ILE A 87 57.41 -14.69 -20.01
N ALA A 88 57.06 -14.66 -21.30
CA ALA A 88 55.77 -15.17 -21.76
C ALA A 88 55.59 -16.68 -21.51
N ARG A 89 56.66 -17.47 -21.61
CA ARG A 89 56.63 -18.90 -21.27
C ARG A 89 56.43 -19.12 -19.78
N ARG A 90 57.16 -18.38 -18.94
CA ARG A 90 57.06 -18.45 -17.47
C ARG A 90 55.70 -17.97 -16.97
N TYR A 91 55.21 -16.83 -17.45
CA TYR A 91 53.86 -16.36 -17.15
C TYR A 91 52.78 -17.39 -17.49
N LYS A 92 52.91 -18.09 -18.63
CA LYS A 92 51.97 -19.17 -18.99
C LYS A 92 52.02 -20.35 -18.01
N LYS A 93 53.18 -20.64 -17.41
CA LYS A 93 53.35 -21.67 -16.39
C LYS A 93 52.73 -21.22 -15.06
N ILE A 94 53.11 -20.04 -14.57
CA ILE A 94 52.56 -19.37 -13.39
C ILE A 94 51.02 -19.28 -13.44
N LYS A 95 50.45 -18.89 -14.59
CA LYS A 95 48.99 -18.81 -14.78
C LYS A 95 48.31 -20.16 -14.64
N LYS A 96 48.95 -21.26 -15.06
CA LYS A 96 48.41 -22.62 -14.89
C LYS A 96 48.51 -23.07 -13.43
N GLU A 97 49.60 -22.76 -12.75
CA GLU A 97 49.83 -23.12 -11.35
C GLU A 97 48.80 -22.45 -10.44
N LEU A 98 48.58 -21.13 -10.59
CA LEU A 98 47.54 -20.43 -9.83
C LEU A 98 46.13 -20.90 -10.16
N LYS A 99 45.85 -21.23 -11.44
CA LYS A 99 44.55 -21.78 -11.84
C LYS A 99 44.30 -23.14 -11.19
N LEU A 100 45.31 -24.01 -11.17
CA LEU A 100 45.23 -25.32 -10.51
C LEU A 100 45.05 -25.16 -9.00
N LEU A 101 45.80 -24.26 -8.36
CA LEU A 101 45.63 -23.95 -6.94
C LEU A 101 44.20 -23.49 -6.66
N TYR A 102 43.68 -22.54 -7.43
CA TYR A 102 42.32 -22.02 -7.29
C TYR A 102 41.27 -23.15 -7.42
N GLU A 103 41.37 -23.97 -8.47
CA GLU A 103 40.46 -25.10 -8.71
C GLU A 103 40.51 -26.12 -7.57
N ARG A 104 41.69 -26.43 -7.02
CA ARG A 104 41.80 -27.32 -5.86
C ARG A 104 41.22 -26.71 -4.60
N MET A 105 41.50 -25.44 -4.33
CA MET A 105 40.90 -24.71 -3.21
C MET A 105 39.36 -24.69 -3.31
N GLU A 106 38.83 -24.54 -4.51
CA GLU A 106 37.38 -24.53 -4.75
C GLU A 106 36.74 -25.92 -4.52
N ASN A 107 37.38 -26.99 -5.00
CA ASN A 107 36.80 -28.34 -4.94
C ASN A 107 37.12 -29.11 -3.65
N ASP A 108 38.33 -28.96 -3.11
CA ASP A 108 38.82 -29.84 -2.05
C ASP A 108 38.51 -29.28 -0.65
N MET A 109 38.11 -28.00 -0.54
CA MET A 109 37.80 -27.35 0.74
C MET A 109 36.29 -27.45 1.04
N GLU A 110 35.90 -28.36 1.91
CA GLU A 110 34.53 -28.43 2.44
C GLU A 110 34.22 -27.19 3.28
N THR A 111 33.00 -26.66 3.14
CA THR A 111 32.54 -25.53 3.97
C THR A 111 31.54 -25.96 5.00
N ASP A 112 31.56 -25.30 6.15
CA ASP A 112 30.53 -25.46 7.16
C ASP A 112 29.15 -25.06 6.61
N ARG A 113 28.12 -25.64 7.23
CA ARG A 113 26.72 -25.22 7.06
C ARG A 113 26.52 -23.85 7.69
N LEU A 114 25.63 -23.04 7.11
CA LEU A 114 25.26 -21.73 7.63
C LEU A 114 24.46 -21.90 8.91
N CYS A 115 24.88 -21.23 9.98
CA CYS A 115 24.21 -21.24 11.27
C CYS A 115 23.19 -20.10 11.37
N PHE A 116 21.90 -20.42 11.23
CA PHE A 116 20.79 -19.48 11.33
C PHE A 116 20.12 -19.62 12.69
N VAL A 117 19.98 -18.51 13.42
CA VAL A 117 19.40 -18.51 14.77
C VAL A 117 18.18 -17.61 14.81
N PHE A 118 17.03 -18.18 15.16
CA PHE A 118 15.77 -17.47 15.34
C PHE A 118 15.55 -17.18 16.82
N LEU A 119 15.36 -15.91 17.18
CA LEU A 119 15.18 -15.44 18.56
C LEU A 119 13.77 -14.90 18.81
N PRO A 120 12.73 -15.74 18.79
CA PRO A 120 11.40 -15.30 19.14
C PRO A 120 11.30 -15.10 20.66
N TYR A 121 10.51 -14.12 21.11
CA TYR A 121 10.32 -13.83 22.54
C TYR A 121 8.90 -14.18 23.02
N LYS A 122 7.97 -14.41 22.09
CA LYS A 122 6.57 -14.73 22.40
C LYS A 122 6.03 -15.71 21.37
N VAL A 123 5.37 -16.78 21.83
CA VAL A 123 4.86 -17.86 20.98
C VAL A 123 3.76 -17.37 20.04
N SER A 124 2.91 -16.44 20.51
CA SER A 124 1.81 -15.86 19.73
C SER A 124 2.26 -15.00 18.54
N MET A 125 3.56 -14.77 18.39
CA MET A 125 4.18 -13.97 17.33
C MET A 125 5.16 -14.82 16.49
N TRP A 126 5.26 -16.12 16.76
CA TRP A 126 6.13 -17.07 16.04
C TRP A 126 5.79 -17.17 14.55
N ASP A 127 4.53 -16.93 14.19
CA ASP A 127 4.04 -16.87 12.82
C ASP A 127 4.82 -15.90 11.91
N SER A 128 5.51 -14.90 12.48
CA SER A 128 6.37 -13.97 11.75
C SER A 128 7.74 -14.54 11.33
N MET A 129 8.13 -15.70 11.86
CA MET A 129 9.41 -16.36 11.58
C MET A 129 9.27 -17.75 10.98
N GLU A 130 8.14 -18.42 11.21
CA GLU A 130 7.99 -19.85 10.97
C GLU A 130 8.27 -20.28 9.52
N THR A 131 7.78 -19.54 8.52
CA THR A 131 8.01 -19.91 7.12
C THR A 131 9.47 -19.75 6.72
N VAL A 132 10.18 -18.75 7.27
CA VAL A 132 11.61 -18.56 7.08
C VAL A 132 12.41 -19.68 7.75
N TRP A 133 12.05 -20.05 8.98
CA TRP A 133 12.68 -21.16 9.69
C TRP A 133 12.47 -22.49 8.95
N LYS A 134 11.25 -22.79 8.50
CA LYS A 134 10.97 -24.01 7.71
C LYS A 134 11.75 -24.05 6.40
N ALA A 135 11.95 -22.91 5.75
CA ALA A 135 12.76 -22.82 4.54
C ALA A 135 14.25 -23.06 4.84
N ALA A 136 14.75 -22.59 5.98
CA ALA A 136 16.13 -22.81 6.41
C ALA A 136 16.38 -24.25 6.91
N ASP A 137 15.46 -24.84 7.67
CA ASP A 137 15.56 -26.20 8.21
C ASP A 137 15.57 -27.27 7.11
N LYS A 138 14.83 -27.04 6.02
CA LYS A 138 14.84 -27.90 4.83
C LYS A 138 16.10 -27.76 3.97
N ASP A 139 16.88 -26.70 4.16
CA ASP A 139 18.05 -26.42 3.34
C ASP A 139 19.26 -27.23 3.84
N PRO A 140 19.83 -28.13 3.01
CA PRO A 140 20.97 -28.96 3.43
C PRO A 140 22.21 -28.14 3.78
N ASP A 141 22.30 -26.89 3.31
CA ASP A 141 23.40 -25.98 3.62
C ASP A 141 23.23 -25.21 4.92
N CYS A 142 22.11 -25.35 5.63
CA CYS A 142 21.80 -24.52 6.81
C CYS A 142 21.53 -25.37 8.05
N ASP A 143 22.12 -24.99 9.17
CA ASP A 143 21.70 -25.41 10.52
C ASP A 143 20.81 -24.31 11.11
N ALA A 144 19.52 -24.60 11.31
CA ALA A 144 18.54 -23.65 11.82
C ALA A 144 18.18 -23.94 13.29
N TYR A 145 18.43 -22.98 14.18
CA TYR A 145 18.13 -23.10 15.61
C TYR A 145 17.00 -22.14 16.02
N VAL A 146 15.99 -22.66 16.70
CA VAL A 146 14.95 -21.82 17.34
C VAL A 146 15.29 -21.70 18.82
N VAL A 147 15.62 -20.49 19.25
CA VAL A 147 16.05 -20.19 20.62
C VAL A 147 15.09 -19.14 21.20
N PRO A 148 13.94 -19.56 21.77
CA PRO A 148 13.04 -18.63 22.44
C PRO A 148 13.77 -17.89 23.55
N ILE A 149 13.58 -16.58 23.64
CA ILE A 149 14.24 -15.71 24.61
C ILE A 149 13.24 -15.18 25.64
N PRO A 150 13.66 -14.95 26.90
CA PRO A 150 12.78 -14.37 27.90
C PRO A 150 12.51 -12.89 27.65
N TYR A 151 11.39 -12.42 28.17
CA TYR A 151 10.99 -11.02 28.18
C TYR A 151 10.45 -10.62 29.55
N PHE A 152 10.35 -9.32 29.79
CA PHE A 152 9.91 -8.76 31.06
C PHE A 152 8.74 -7.81 30.87
N ASP A 153 7.79 -7.81 31.80
CA ASP A 153 6.89 -6.69 32.00
C ASP A 153 7.65 -5.51 32.61
N LYS A 154 7.22 -4.28 32.29
CA LYS A 154 7.74 -3.06 32.90
C LYS A 154 6.76 -2.48 33.91
N ASP A 155 7.30 -2.01 35.02
CA ASP A 155 6.54 -1.23 36.01
C ASP A 155 6.26 0.21 35.54
N GLN A 156 5.59 1.00 36.37
CA GLN A 156 5.25 2.39 36.06
C GLN A 156 6.48 3.30 35.89
N ASP A 157 7.61 2.94 36.50
CA ASP A 157 8.88 3.66 36.44
C ASP A 157 9.75 3.17 35.26
N GLY A 158 9.30 2.13 34.55
CA GLY A 158 9.98 1.54 33.39
C GLY A 158 11.02 0.48 33.72
N ASN A 159 11.10 0.03 34.98
CA ASN A 159 12.03 -1.04 35.40
C ASN A 159 11.46 -2.42 35.02
N LEU A 160 12.36 -3.39 34.82
CA LEU A 160 11.99 -4.78 34.57
C LEU A 160 11.40 -5.38 35.85
N ALA A 161 10.17 -5.91 35.77
CA ALA A 161 9.42 -6.39 36.92
C ALA A 161 9.24 -7.91 36.92
N VAL A 162 8.45 -8.45 35.99
CA VAL A 162 8.09 -9.88 35.92
C VAL A 162 8.72 -10.51 34.69
N GLU A 163 9.55 -11.53 34.87
CA GLU A 163 10.12 -12.33 33.78
C GLU A 163 9.11 -13.34 33.25
N HIS A 164 9.07 -13.49 31.93
CA HIS A 164 8.26 -14.45 31.19
C HIS A 164 9.14 -15.27 30.25
N TYR A 165 8.86 -16.57 30.17
CA TYR A 165 9.52 -17.48 29.24
C TYR A 165 8.50 -18.49 28.71
N GLU A 166 8.34 -18.55 27.38
CA GLU A 166 7.31 -19.35 26.70
C GLU A 166 7.92 -20.49 25.85
N GLY A 167 9.16 -20.90 26.13
CA GLY A 167 9.89 -21.87 25.29
C GLY A 167 9.26 -23.26 25.20
N ASP A 168 8.46 -23.65 26.18
CA ASP A 168 7.72 -24.92 26.24
C ASP A 168 6.34 -24.87 25.56
N GLN A 169 5.93 -23.70 25.07
CA GLN A 169 4.60 -23.47 24.46
C GLN A 169 4.61 -23.54 22.93
N TYR A 170 5.79 -23.71 22.31
CA TYR A 170 5.92 -23.79 20.85
C TYR A 170 5.31 -25.08 20.29
N PRO A 171 4.88 -25.08 19.00
CA PRO A 171 4.40 -26.28 18.34
C PRO A 171 5.42 -27.42 18.41
N SER A 172 4.93 -28.66 18.57
CA SER A 172 5.79 -29.84 18.79
C SER A 172 6.73 -30.17 17.63
N ASP A 173 6.44 -29.68 16.44
CA ASP A 173 7.30 -29.79 15.25
C ASP A 173 8.47 -28.81 15.25
N VAL A 174 8.49 -27.83 16.16
CA VAL A 174 9.57 -26.84 16.28
C VAL A 174 10.61 -27.32 17.32
N PRO A 175 11.85 -27.64 16.91
CA PRO A 175 12.89 -28.08 17.84
C PRO A 175 13.46 -26.89 18.62
N ILE A 176 13.04 -26.76 19.88
CA ILE A 176 13.44 -25.67 20.77
C ILE A 176 14.83 -25.92 21.38
N THR A 177 15.67 -24.90 21.33
CA THR A 177 16.98 -24.83 21.98
C THR A 177 16.93 -23.89 23.18
N ASP A 178 17.33 -24.35 24.36
CA ASP A 178 17.29 -23.53 25.59
C ASP A 178 18.34 -22.41 25.55
N TYR A 179 17.86 -21.16 25.61
CA TYR A 179 18.68 -19.94 25.62
C TYR A 179 19.72 -19.89 26.74
N ARG A 180 19.49 -20.59 27.85
CA ARG A 180 20.42 -20.64 29.00
C ARG A 180 21.66 -21.45 28.69
N THR A 181 21.56 -22.38 27.74
CA THR A 181 22.67 -23.25 27.30
C THR A 181 23.24 -22.82 25.96
N PHE A 182 22.49 -22.04 25.19
CA PHE A 182 22.91 -21.52 23.89
C PHE A 182 23.71 -20.21 24.05
N ARG A 183 25.02 -20.27 23.79
CA ARG A 183 25.91 -19.10 23.85
C ARG A 183 26.17 -18.58 22.43
N LEU A 184 25.67 -17.37 22.15
CA LEU A 184 25.85 -16.70 20.86
C LEU A 184 27.33 -16.41 20.57
N GLU A 185 28.11 -16.09 21.60
CA GLU A 185 29.55 -15.85 21.54
C GLU A 185 30.32 -17.07 21.00
N ASP A 186 29.92 -18.25 21.44
CA ASP A 186 30.58 -19.51 21.08
C ASP A 186 30.09 -20.00 19.72
N LYS A 187 28.77 -19.90 19.48
CA LYS A 187 28.14 -20.36 18.24
C LYS A 187 28.45 -19.49 17.04
N LYS A 188 28.66 -18.18 17.22
CA LYS A 188 28.97 -17.19 16.16
C LYS A 188 28.09 -17.39 14.92
N PRO A 189 26.75 -17.24 15.06
CA PRO A 189 25.81 -17.49 13.99
C PRO A 189 26.12 -16.65 12.75
N ASP A 190 25.85 -17.17 11.57
CA ASP A 190 25.99 -16.40 10.33
C ASP A 190 24.83 -15.39 10.21
N ALA A 191 23.62 -15.79 10.60
CA ALA A 191 22.45 -14.91 10.66
C ALA A 191 21.64 -15.08 11.94
N VAL A 192 21.16 -13.95 12.48
CA VAL A 192 20.22 -13.90 13.61
C VAL A 192 18.93 -13.23 13.15
N PHE A 193 17.80 -13.87 13.40
CA PHE A 193 16.47 -13.37 13.08
C PHE A 193 15.76 -12.90 14.36
N ILE A 194 15.31 -11.65 14.37
CA ILE A 194 14.55 -11.04 15.45
C ILE A 194 13.20 -10.52 14.93
N HIS A 195 12.20 -10.47 15.81
CA HIS A 195 10.87 -9.92 15.49
C HIS A 195 10.43 -8.80 16.42
N ASN A 196 11.13 -8.55 17.52
CA ASN A 196 10.88 -7.42 18.40
C ASN A 196 11.75 -6.23 17.95
N PRO A 197 11.19 -5.09 17.54
CA PRO A 197 11.99 -3.94 17.14
C PRO A 197 12.47 -3.09 18.32
N TYR A 198 11.89 -3.26 19.51
CA TYR A 198 11.93 -2.23 20.55
C TYR A 198 13.13 -2.32 21.49
N ASP A 199 13.72 -3.49 21.70
CA ASP A 199 14.70 -3.72 22.79
C ASP A 199 14.15 -3.13 24.12
N GLN A 200 14.84 -2.15 24.70
CA GLN A 200 14.44 -1.42 25.91
C GLN A 200 13.43 -0.29 25.69
N ASN A 201 13.04 0.06 24.47
CA ASN A 201 12.25 1.27 24.20
C ASN A 201 10.74 1.08 24.38
N ASN A 202 10.24 -0.16 24.35
CA ASN A 202 8.81 -0.40 24.55
C ASN A 202 8.41 -0.04 25.99
N ARG A 203 7.24 0.58 26.15
CA ARG A 203 6.75 1.06 27.45
C ARG A 203 6.27 -0.08 28.35
N LEU A 204 5.74 -1.16 27.77
CA LEU A 204 5.07 -2.23 28.51
C LEU A 204 5.97 -3.43 28.78
N THR A 205 6.85 -3.76 27.83
CA THR A 205 7.70 -4.95 27.93
C THR A 205 9.11 -4.67 27.42
N SER A 206 10.05 -5.56 27.72
CA SER A 206 11.40 -5.57 27.15
C SER A 206 11.86 -7.00 26.96
N VAL A 207 12.53 -7.32 25.86
CA VAL A 207 13.30 -8.57 25.79
C VAL A 207 14.46 -8.53 26.78
N HIS A 208 15.02 -9.68 27.14
CA HIS A 208 16.15 -9.73 28.05
C HIS A 208 17.37 -8.95 27.49
N PRO A 209 18.05 -8.09 28.28
CA PRO A 209 19.08 -7.16 27.79
C PRO A 209 20.25 -7.79 27.02
N ASP A 210 20.59 -9.04 27.30
CA ASP A 210 21.62 -9.77 26.54
C ASP A 210 21.24 -10.02 25.08
N PHE A 211 19.96 -9.96 24.75
CA PHE A 211 19.42 -10.14 23.40
C PHE A 211 19.00 -8.83 22.74
N TYR A 212 19.42 -7.67 23.27
CA TYR A 212 19.22 -6.41 22.57
C TYR A 212 19.93 -6.41 21.22
N SER A 213 19.27 -5.87 20.21
CA SER A 213 19.76 -5.81 18.83
C SER A 213 21.17 -5.20 18.71
N SER A 214 21.48 -4.20 19.54
CA SER A 214 22.81 -3.57 19.61
C SER A 214 23.93 -4.50 20.08
N ARG A 215 23.60 -5.57 20.82
CA ARG A 215 24.52 -6.63 21.23
C ARG A 215 24.53 -7.77 20.22
N LEU A 216 23.35 -8.19 19.74
CA LEU A 216 23.22 -9.29 18.78
C LEU A 216 24.06 -9.08 17.51
N LYS A 217 24.10 -7.85 16.99
CA LYS A 217 24.91 -7.50 15.80
C LYS A 217 26.42 -7.66 15.99
N LYS A 218 26.91 -7.92 17.20
CA LYS A 218 28.33 -8.22 17.48
C LYS A 218 28.67 -9.70 17.29
N TYR A 219 27.65 -10.56 17.29
CA TYR A 219 27.81 -12.01 17.28
C TYR A 219 27.40 -12.65 15.95
N ALA A 220 26.65 -11.92 15.11
CA ALA A 220 26.20 -12.38 13.81
C ALA A 220 26.74 -11.54 12.65
N ASP A 221 27.00 -12.17 11.50
CA ASP A 221 27.36 -11.45 10.26
C ASP A 221 26.14 -10.75 9.64
N GLN A 222 24.91 -11.25 9.88
CA GLN A 222 23.66 -10.62 9.46
C GLN A 222 22.62 -10.62 10.60
N LEU A 223 22.07 -9.45 10.92
CA LEU A 223 20.90 -9.30 11.79
C LEU A 223 19.67 -8.98 10.94
N VAL A 224 18.67 -9.86 10.96
CA VAL A 224 17.46 -9.74 10.12
C VAL A 224 16.25 -9.46 11.02
N TYR A 225 15.54 -8.38 10.74
CA TYR A 225 14.31 -8.02 11.43
C TYR A 225 13.08 -8.41 10.62
N LEU A 226 12.24 -9.25 11.22
CA LEU A 226 10.98 -9.76 10.70
C LEU A 226 9.81 -9.23 11.55
N PRO A 227 9.04 -8.22 11.08
CA PRO A 227 7.95 -7.66 11.86
C PRO A 227 6.90 -8.69 12.24
N TYR A 228 6.53 -8.73 13.53
CA TYR A 228 5.40 -9.55 13.99
C TYR A 228 4.02 -8.91 13.75
N TYR A 229 3.99 -7.66 13.28
CA TYR A 229 2.78 -6.94 12.90
C TYR A 229 2.70 -6.80 11.38
N THR A 230 1.49 -6.51 10.90
CA THR A 230 1.23 -6.10 9.53
C THR A 230 0.74 -4.66 9.54
N THR A 231 1.20 -3.84 8.58
CA THR A 231 0.59 -2.54 8.33
C THR A 231 -0.33 -2.62 7.11
N PRO A 232 -1.46 -1.91 7.11
CA PRO A 232 -2.32 -1.92 5.94
C PRO A 232 -1.65 -1.20 4.78
N SER A 233 -1.62 -1.87 3.63
CA SER A 233 -0.94 -1.44 2.40
C SER A 233 -1.56 -0.20 1.74
N THR A 234 -2.75 0.23 2.17
CA THR A 234 -3.57 1.21 1.42
C THR A 234 -3.58 2.61 2.05
N GLY A 235 -2.70 3.50 1.58
CA GLY A 235 -2.68 4.91 2.01
C GLY A 235 -1.49 5.67 1.42
N ASN A 236 -1.54 7.01 1.40
CA ASN A 236 -0.43 7.81 0.87
C ASN A 236 0.79 7.74 1.81
N VAL A 237 1.91 7.23 1.31
CA VAL A 237 3.19 7.11 2.02
C VAL A 237 3.81 8.47 2.36
N GLU A 238 3.47 9.51 1.58
CA GLU A 238 3.85 10.91 1.81
C GLU A 238 2.97 11.62 2.85
N SER A 239 1.92 10.97 3.35
CA SER A 239 1.06 11.58 4.35
C SER A 239 1.81 11.75 5.67
N ALA A 240 2.01 13.00 6.11
CA ALA A 240 2.61 13.31 7.42
C ALA A 240 1.91 12.60 8.58
N LYS A 241 0.57 12.47 8.53
CA LYS A 241 -0.22 11.74 9.53
C LYS A 241 0.10 10.23 9.53
N ARG A 242 0.28 9.63 8.35
CA ARG A 242 0.63 8.22 8.21
C ARG A 242 2.06 7.95 8.68
N GLN A 243 2.99 8.82 8.29
CA GLN A 243 4.38 8.75 8.75
C GLN A 243 4.44 8.85 10.28
N ALA A 244 3.82 9.86 10.88
CA ALA A 244 3.80 10.06 12.34
C ALA A 244 3.22 8.87 13.11
N ARG A 245 2.16 8.23 12.59
CA ARG A 245 1.57 7.01 13.19
C ARG A 245 2.51 5.81 13.13
N SER A 246 3.37 5.75 12.13
CA SER A 246 4.27 4.61 11.90
C SER A 246 5.66 4.81 12.50
N THR A 247 6.04 6.07 12.78
CA THR A 247 7.35 6.43 13.34
C THR A 247 7.69 5.65 14.61
N GLY A 248 6.72 5.48 15.52
CA GLY A 248 6.92 4.83 16.82
C GLY A 248 7.15 3.31 16.78
N PHE A 249 7.18 2.68 15.61
CA PHE A 249 7.63 1.29 15.45
C PHE A 249 8.68 1.12 14.35
N VAL A 250 8.89 2.15 13.51
CA VAL A 250 9.95 2.16 12.49
C VAL A 250 11.27 2.67 13.07
N ILE A 251 11.25 3.75 13.86
CA ILE A 251 12.48 4.32 14.45
C ILE A 251 12.75 3.66 15.80
N GLU A 252 13.11 2.38 15.75
CA GLU A 252 13.36 1.56 16.94
C GLU A 252 14.70 0.80 16.84
N PRO A 253 15.31 0.41 17.99
CA PRO A 253 16.66 -0.17 18.02
C PRO A 253 16.83 -1.37 17.10
N GLY A 254 15.90 -2.32 17.11
CA GLY A 254 15.93 -3.50 16.25
C GLY A 254 15.92 -3.13 14.77
N THR A 255 15.06 -2.19 14.38
CA THR A 255 15.01 -1.67 13.02
C THR A 255 16.31 -0.95 12.63
N ILE A 256 16.88 -0.13 13.51
CA ILE A 256 18.10 0.65 13.24
C ILE A 256 19.35 -0.24 13.22
N ASN A 257 19.40 -1.29 14.03
CA ASN A 257 20.57 -2.16 14.15
C ASN A 257 20.61 -3.31 13.14
N ALA A 258 19.45 -3.75 12.62
CA ALA A 258 19.37 -4.82 11.63
C ALA A 258 20.13 -4.48 10.34
N ASP A 259 20.66 -5.48 9.66
CA ASP A 259 21.24 -5.37 8.32
C ASP A 259 20.16 -5.53 7.24
N CYS A 260 19.06 -6.23 7.56
CA CYS A 260 17.89 -6.38 6.71
C CYS A 260 16.61 -6.16 7.51
N PHE A 261 15.72 -5.30 7.02
CA PHE A 261 14.38 -5.07 7.53
C PHE A 261 13.37 -5.47 6.45
N VAL A 262 12.60 -6.52 6.71
CA VAL A 262 11.62 -7.05 5.75
C VAL A 262 10.28 -6.32 5.85
N THR A 263 9.72 -5.92 4.71
CA THR A 263 8.36 -5.35 4.58
C THR A 263 7.46 -6.22 3.71
N ALA A 264 6.15 -6.13 3.96
CA ALA A 264 5.11 -6.88 3.29
C ALA A 264 4.84 -6.36 1.87
N THR A 265 4.85 -5.04 1.68
CA THR A 265 4.57 -4.42 0.36
C THR A 265 5.58 -3.33 0.01
N GLU A 266 5.56 -2.91 -1.26
CA GLU A 266 6.44 -1.84 -1.72
C GLU A 266 6.04 -0.48 -1.13
N GLN A 267 4.73 -0.25 -0.93
CA GLN A 267 4.27 0.97 -0.26
C GLN A 267 4.71 1.02 1.21
N GLU A 268 4.76 -0.12 1.89
CA GLU A 268 5.31 -0.19 3.24
C GLU A 268 6.82 0.07 3.23
N ARG A 269 7.55 -0.53 2.27
CA ARG A 269 8.98 -0.27 2.07
C ARG A 269 9.26 1.23 1.90
N GLU A 270 8.55 1.88 0.98
CA GLU A 270 8.68 3.31 0.70
C GLU A 270 8.34 4.17 1.92
N LEU A 271 7.24 3.87 2.62
CA LEU A 271 6.86 4.55 3.86
C LEU A 271 7.97 4.47 4.92
N PHE A 272 8.56 3.29 5.10
CA PHE A 272 9.60 3.09 6.12
C PHE A 272 10.89 3.80 5.74
N ILE A 273 11.29 3.75 4.47
CA ILE A 273 12.44 4.52 3.96
C ILE A 273 12.22 6.02 4.19
N ASN A 274 11.04 6.55 3.85
CA ASN A 274 10.69 7.96 4.09
C ASN A 274 10.80 8.36 5.57
N ILE A 275 10.30 7.51 6.47
CA ILE A 275 10.40 7.73 7.92
C ILE A 275 11.86 7.70 8.40
N LEU A 276 12.66 6.74 7.92
CA LEU A 276 14.06 6.59 8.31
C LEU A 276 14.90 7.76 7.79
N CYS A 277 14.72 8.17 6.54
CA CYS A 277 15.40 9.33 5.94
C CYS A 277 15.05 10.64 6.66
N SER A 278 13.78 10.83 7.03
CA SER A 278 13.34 12.04 7.73
C SER A 278 13.76 12.08 9.20
N GLY A 279 13.70 10.94 9.90
CA GLY A 279 13.99 10.83 11.32
C GLY A 279 15.47 10.66 11.68
N LEU A 280 16.28 10.05 10.80
CA LEU A 280 17.70 9.75 11.03
C LEU A 280 18.57 10.47 10.00
N LYS A 281 18.81 11.75 10.27
CA LYS A 281 19.64 12.60 9.40
C LYS A 281 21.09 12.12 9.36
N GLY A 282 21.70 12.14 8.18
CA GLY A 282 23.11 11.82 7.97
C GLY A 282 23.39 10.42 7.42
N VAL A 283 22.36 9.60 7.23
CA VAL A 283 22.46 8.30 6.53
C VAL A 283 21.95 8.48 5.09
N PRO A 284 22.71 8.08 4.06
CA PRO A 284 22.25 8.16 2.67
C PRO A 284 21.00 7.28 2.42
N THR A 285 20.11 7.73 1.54
CA THR A 285 18.87 7.01 1.20
C THR A 285 19.17 5.61 0.64
N GLU A 286 20.24 5.46 -0.14
CA GLU A 286 20.66 4.21 -0.76
C GLU A 286 20.97 3.13 0.29
N GLN A 287 21.49 3.54 1.46
CA GLN A 287 21.75 2.63 2.57
C GLN A 287 20.45 2.11 3.20
N TRP A 288 19.41 2.95 3.27
CA TRP A 288 18.09 2.51 3.70
C TRP A 288 17.40 1.65 2.64
N GLU A 289 17.56 1.95 1.36
CA GLU A 289 17.04 1.14 0.26
C GLU A 289 17.64 -0.27 0.20
N GLU A 290 18.93 -0.42 0.53
CA GLU A 290 19.59 -1.73 0.65
C GLU A 290 19.13 -2.49 1.89
N LYS A 291 18.83 -1.79 2.97
CA LYS A 291 18.44 -2.39 4.23
C LYS A 291 16.97 -2.78 4.28
N VAL A 292 16.07 -1.94 3.80
CA VAL A 292 14.62 -2.19 3.81
C VAL A 292 14.26 -2.96 2.54
N GLN A 293 13.83 -4.21 2.70
CA GLN A 293 13.60 -5.14 1.60
C GLN A 293 12.15 -5.62 1.57
N ASN A 294 11.55 -5.62 0.39
CA ASN A 294 10.17 -6.06 0.20
C ASN A 294 10.14 -7.53 -0.26
N PHE A 295 10.13 -8.45 0.71
CA PHE A 295 10.01 -9.89 0.45
C PHE A 295 8.61 -10.44 0.75
N GLY A 296 7.65 -9.58 1.10
CA GLY A 296 6.37 -10.01 1.66
C GLY A 296 6.48 -10.27 3.16
N SER A 297 5.46 -10.90 3.74
CA SER A 297 5.41 -11.18 5.18
C SER A 297 5.24 -12.67 5.43
N PRO A 298 6.17 -13.32 6.15
CA PRO A 298 6.01 -14.71 6.63
C PRO A 298 4.69 -14.94 7.37
N LYS A 299 4.23 -13.93 8.13
CA LYS A 299 2.95 -13.95 8.84
C LYS A 299 1.75 -14.01 7.89
N ILE A 300 1.78 -13.22 6.80
CA ILE A 300 0.75 -13.26 5.77
C ILE A 300 0.80 -14.58 5.00
N GLU A 301 2.00 -15.06 4.63
CA GLU A 301 2.21 -16.35 3.97
C GLU A 301 1.63 -17.52 4.79
N ARG A 302 1.88 -17.51 6.10
CA ARG A 302 1.35 -18.52 7.03
C ARG A 302 -0.17 -18.44 7.14
N ALA A 303 -0.76 -17.25 7.30
CA ALA A 303 -2.21 -17.07 7.36
C ALA A 303 -2.92 -17.59 6.09
N ARG A 304 -2.33 -17.37 4.90
CA ARG A 304 -2.88 -17.83 3.62
C ARG A 304 -2.77 -19.34 3.40
N SER A 305 -1.66 -19.94 3.83
CA SER A 305 -1.42 -21.37 3.67
C SER A 305 -2.19 -22.21 4.69
N THR A 306 -2.61 -21.61 5.80
CA THR A 306 -3.36 -22.28 6.86
C THR A 306 -4.77 -22.63 6.41
N LYS A 307 -5.11 -23.92 6.53
CA LYS A 307 -6.44 -24.45 6.18
C LYS A 307 -7.29 -24.62 7.43
N ARG A 308 -8.61 -24.51 7.26
CA ARG A 308 -9.60 -24.77 8.30
C ARG A 308 -9.46 -26.22 8.81
N GLN A 309 -9.44 -26.39 10.13
CA GLN A 309 -9.31 -27.68 10.80
C GLN A 309 -10.31 -27.79 11.96
N ASP A 310 -11.61 -27.83 11.64
CA ASP A 310 -12.65 -27.84 12.67
C ASP A 310 -12.53 -29.05 13.63
N SER A 311 -11.89 -30.15 13.21
CA SER A 311 -11.66 -31.33 14.06
C SER A 311 -10.69 -31.10 15.22
N SER A 312 -9.76 -30.15 15.11
CA SER A 312 -8.80 -29.82 16.18
C SER A 312 -9.40 -28.90 17.24
N LEU A 313 -10.58 -28.33 16.98
CA LEU A 313 -11.23 -27.41 17.91
C LEU A 313 -11.83 -28.14 19.12
N PRO A 314 -11.85 -27.49 20.29
CA PRO A 314 -12.59 -27.98 21.45
C PRO A 314 -14.04 -28.31 21.10
N GLU A 315 -14.59 -29.37 21.71
CA GLU A 315 -15.95 -29.85 21.41
C GLU A 315 -17.01 -28.76 21.56
N LYS A 316 -16.95 -27.99 22.66
CA LYS A 316 -17.83 -26.84 22.91
C LYS A 316 -17.80 -25.80 21.79
N TRP A 317 -16.63 -25.55 21.19
CA TRP A 317 -16.50 -24.59 20.10
C TRP A 317 -17.10 -25.14 18.81
N ARG A 318 -16.92 -26.43 18.53
CA ARG A 318 -17.56 -27.09 17.39
C ARG A 318 -19.07 -27.01 17.49
N GLU A 319 -19.65 -27.23 18.67
CA GLU A 319 -21.09 -27.09 18.88
C GLU A 319 -21.61 -25.67 18.55
N CYS A 320 -20.82 -24.63 18.80
CA CYS A 320 -21.16 -23.25 18.42
C CYS A 320 -21.16 -23.04 16.90
N LEU A 321 -20.24 -23.69 16.18
CA LEU A 321 -20.02 -23.50 14.74
C LEU A 321 -21.05 -24.23 13.86
N TYR A 322 -21.71 -25.25 14.37
CA TYR A 322 -22.65 -26.06 13.59
C TYR A 322 -24.09 -25.92 14.09
N ARG A 323 -25.04 -26.03 13.17
CA ARG A 323 -26.46 -26.14 13.47
C ARG A 323 -26.80 -27.61 13.80
N PRO A 324 -27.94 -27.88 14.46
CA PRO A 324 -28.38 -29.26 14.75
C PRO A 324 -28.56 -30.15 13.50
N ASP A 325 -28.77 -29.55 12.33
CA ASP A 325 -28.86 -30.24 11.03
C ASP A 325 -27.49 -30.57 10.41
N GLY A 326 -26.39 -30.21 11.08
CA GLY A 326 -25.02 -30.42 10.61
C GLY A 326 -24.50 -29.34 9.66
N ALA A 327 -25.31 -28.34 9.28
CA ALA A 327 -24.85 -27.23 8.47
C ALA A 327 -23.96 -26.29 9.31
N ARG A 328 -22.83 -25.88 8.74
CA ARG A 328 -21.93 -24.92 9.40
C ARG A 328 -22.53 -23.52 9.35
N LYS A 329 -22.54 -22.83 10.48
CA LYS A 329 -22.93 -21.42 10.57
C LYS A 329 -21.87 -20.55 9.94
N LYS A 330 -22.31 -19.41 9.38
CA LYS A 330 -21.38 -18.36 8.97
C LYS A 330 -20.71 -17.78 10.22
N THR A 331 -19.39 -17.81 10.25
CA THR A 331 -18.60 -17.49 11.44
C THR A 331 -17.93 -16.13 11.28
N VAL A 332 -18.23 -15.22 12.20
CA VAL A 332 -17.71 -13.85 12.21
C VAL A 332 -16.63 -13.73 13.27
N PHE A 333 -15.42 -13.36 12.85
CA PHE A 333 -14.35 -13.03 13.77
C PHE A 333 -14.57 -11.62 14.31
N TYR A 334 -14.64 -11.46 15.63
CA TYR A 334 -14.79 -10.18 16.30
C TYR A 334 -13.54 -9.83 17.08
N SER A 335 -12.83 -8.80 16.62
CA SER A 335 -11.57 -8.35 17.21
C SER A 335 -11.72 -7.02 17.93
N LEU A 336 -11.07 -6.92 19.10
CA LEU A 336 -11.00 -5.69 19.89
C LEU A 336 -9.55 -5.20 19.95
N SER A 337 -9.29 -3.92 19.70
CA SER A 337 -7.94 -3.33 19.71
C SER A 337 -7.73 -2.33 20.85
N VAL A 338 -6.48 -2.21 21.29
CA VAL A 338 -6.08 -1.24 22.33
C VAL A 338 -6.25 0.20 21.84
N GLU A 339 -5.97 0.47 20.56
CA GLU A 339 -6.15 1.82 19.98
C GLU A 339 -7.62 2.27 20.05
N ALA A 340 -8.55 1.40 19.64
CA ALA A 340 -9.98 1.71 19.69
C ALA A 340 -10.46 1.94 21.12
N LEU A 341 -10.05 1.08 22.07
CA LEU A 341 -10.36 1.26 23.49
C LEU A 341 -9.92 2.63 24.04
N LEU A 342 -8.75 3.12 23.63
CA LEU A 342 -8.18 4.36 24.17
C LEU A 342 -8.74 5.61 23.49
N THR A 343 -9.06 5.52 22.20
CA THR A 343 -9.43 6.66 21.36
C THR A 343 -10.93 6.82 21.16
N GLN A 344 -11.71 5.76 21.33
CA GLN A 344 -13.15 5.79 21.10
C GLN A 344 -13.96 5.90 22.41
N PRO A 345 -14.92 6.83 22.49
CA PRO A 345 -15.58 7.18 23.76
C PRO A 345 -16.58 6.14 24.27
N ASP A 346 -17.24 5.38 23.38
CA ASP A 346 -18.37 4.49 23.71
C ASP A 346 -18.06 3.00 23.46
N MET A 347 -16.78 2.63 23.55
CA MET A 347 -16.33 1.30 23.16
C MET A 347 -17.00 0.17 23.95
N MET A 348 -17.24 0.36 25.25
CA MET A 348 -17.90 -0.66 26.09
C MET A 348 -19.36 -0.90 25.69
N GLN A 349 -20.10 0.16 25.38
CA GLN A 349 -21.48 0.08 24.90
C GLN A 349 -21.54 -0.59 23.53
N LYS A 350 -20.54 -0.33 22.68
CA LYS A 350 -20.43 -0.97 21.37
C LYS A 350 -20.25 -2.49 21.50
N ILE A 351 -19.32 -2.93 22.35
CA ILE A 351 -19.09 -4.36 22.61
C ILE A 351 -20.37 -5.04 23.09
N GLU A 352 -21.05 -4.43 24.06
CA GLU A 352 -22.32 -4.94 24.60
C GLU A 352 -23.40 -5.07 23.51
N ALA A 353 -23.56 -4.06 22.66
CA ALA A 353 -24.52 -4.08 21.56
C ALA A 353 -24.20 -5.17 20.52
N VAL A 354 -22.92 -5.36 20.19
CA VAL A 354 -22.48 -6.42 19.25
C VAL A 354 -22.76 -7.79 19.84
N LEU A 355 -22.42 -8.03 21.11
CA LEU A 355 -22.73 -9.29 21.78
C LEU A 355 -24.24 -9.56 21.78
N GLN A 356 -25.06 -8.54 22.09
CA GLN A 356 -26.52 -8.67 22.08
C GLN A 356 -27.07 -9.01 20.69
N TYR A 357 -26.53 -8.41 19.63
CA TYR A 357 -26.92 -8.71 18.26
C TYR A 357 -26.67 -10.20 17.92
N PHE A 358 -25.46 -10.70 18.18
CA PHE A 358 -25.11 -12.09 17.85
C PHE A 358 -25.82 -13.11 18.74
N ARG A 359 -26.10 -12.77 20.00
CA ARG A 359 -26.89 -13.63 20.90
C ARG A 359 -28.26 -13.99 20.33
N ASN A 360 -28.86 -13.07 19.56
CA ASN A 360 -30.17 -13.27 18.95
C ASN A 360 -30.12 -14.01 17.59
N ARG A 361 -28.93 -14.38 17.09
CA ARG A 361 -28.72 -14.95 15.75
C ARG A 361 -28.24 -16.39 15.81
N LYS A 362 -29.15 -17.32 15.50
CA LYS A 362 -28.87 -18.77 15.52
C LYS A 362 -28.20 -19.29 14.25
N ASP A 363 -28.24 -18.51 13.17
CA ASP A 363 -27.64 -18.78 11.87
C ASP A 363 -26.16 -18.37 11.78
N LEU A 364 -25.68 -17.59 12.75
CA LEU A 364 -24.30 -17.09 12.82
C LEU A 364 -23.56 -17.69 14.02
N ALA A 365 -22.24 -17.72 13.93
CA ALA A 365 -21.35 -17.95 15.07
C ALA A 365 -20.45 -16.72 15.26
N LEU A 366 -20.34 -16.24 16.49
CA LEU A 366 -19.39 -15.19 16.85
C LEU A 366 -18.11 -15.83 17.41
N TRP A 367 -16.96 -15.44 16.88
CA TRP A 367 -15.64 -15.78 17.39
C TRP A 367 -15.00 -14.50 17.94
N LEU A 368 -15.14 -14.25 19.25
CA LEU A 368 -14.59 -13.07 19.90
C LEU A 368 -13.15 -13.34 20.34
N ARG A 369 -12.20 -12.56 19.82
CA ARG A 369 -10.80 -12.53 20.26
C ARG A 369 -10.39 -11.12 20.68
N PRO A 370 -10.31 -10.83 21.98
CA PRO A 370 -9.76 -9.57 22.45
C PRO A 370 -8.25 -9.45 22.18
N HIS A 371 -7.73 -8.23 22.10
CA HIS A 371 -6.28 -8.03 22.08
C HIS A 371 -5.63 -8.62 23.35
N PRO A 372 -4.45 -9.27 23.27
CA PRO A 372 -3.81 -9.87 24.45
C PRO A 372 -3.55 -8.89 25.61
N LEU A 373 -3.33 -7.61 25.28
CA LEU A 373 -3.11 -6.53 26.24
C LEU A 373 -4.38 -5.74 26.59
N TYR A 374 -5.57 -6.16 26.16
CA TYR A 374 -6.80 -5.39 26.34
C TYR A 374 -7.14 -5.20 27.83
N GLU A 375 -7.07 -6.28 28.61
CA GLU A 375 -7.37 -6.24 30.05
C GLU A 375 -6.33 -5.46 30.85
N GLN A 376 -5.04 -5.67 30.59
CA GLN A 376 -3.97 -4.89 31.22
C GLN A 376 -4.07 -3.40 30.89
N THR A 377 -4.46 -3.06 29.66
CA THR A 377 -4.72 -1.66 29.27
C THR A 377 -5.90 -1.08 30.05
N LEU A 378 -6.99 -1.84 30.22
CA LEU A 378 -8.11 -1.43 31.06
C LEU A 378 -7.66 -1.19 32.49
N GLU A 379 -6.90 -2.10 33.08
CA GLU A 379 -6.40 -2.00 34.46
C GLU A 379 -5.54 -0.75 34.67
N VAL A 380 -4.62 -0.45 33.75
CA VAL A 380 -3.68 0.66 33.88
C VAL A 380 -4.27 2.01 33.45
N MET A 381 -5.04 2.05 32.36
CA MET A 381 -5.42 3.31 31.67
C MET A 381 -6.92 3.64 31.74
N ARG A 382 -7.79 2.66 32.01
CA ARG A 382 -9.25 2.80 32.02
C ARG A 382 -9.92 1.90 33.10
N PRO A 383 -9.48 1.94 34.37
CA PRO A 383 -9.89 0.96 35.38
C PRO A 383 -11.40 0.94 35.65
N GLN A 384 -12.09 2.04 35.37
CA GLN A 384 -13.56 2.16 35.50
C GLN A 384 -14.34 1.17 34.61
N PHE A 385 -13.75 0.66 33.53
CA PHE A 385 -14.41 -0.26 32.60
C PHE A 385 -14.04 -1.73 32.83
N LEU A 386 -13.00 -2.02 33.63
CA LEU A 386 -12.45 -3.37 33.81
C LEU A 386 -13.49 -4.37 34.33
N ARG A 387 -14.24 -3.98 35.37
CA ARG A 387 -15.27 -4.85 35.96
C ARG A 387 -16.35 -5.22 34.94
N LYS A 388 -16.90 -4.22 34.26
CA LYS A 388 -17.97 -4.42 33.26
C LYS A 388 -17.48 -5.30 32.10
N TYR A 389 -16.25 -5.09 31.64
CA TYR A 389 -15.65 -5.91 30.60
C TYR A 389 -15.51 -7.37 31.00
N ARG A 390 -15.00 -7.65 32.21
CA ARG A 390 -14.91 -9.03 32.76
C ARG A 390 -16.29 -9.69 32.87
N GLU A 391 -17.30 -8.95 33.33
CA GLU A 391 -18.69 -9.43 33.41
C GLU A 391 -19.25 -9.81 32.02
N LEU A 392 -18.99 -9.00 30.99
CA LEU A 392 -19.42 -9.30 29.61
C LEU A 392 -18.76 -10.57 29.06
N LEU A 393 -17.44 -10.74 29.28
CA LEU A 393 -16.72 -11.94 28.81
C LEU A 393 -17.18 -13.20 29.55
N ALA A 394 -17.34 -13.13 30.88
CA ALA A 394 -17.82 -14.26 31.68
C ALA A 394 -19.21 -14.69 31.24
N SER A 395 -20.13 -13.74 31.03
CA SER A 395 -21.48 -14.03 30.52
C SER A 395 -21.44 -14.66 29.13
N TYR A 396 -20.59 -14.16 28.23
CA TYR A 396 -20.45 -14.71 26.89
C TYR A 396 -19.94 -16.16 26.89
N GLU A 397 -18.96 -16.47 27.75
CA GLU A 397 -18.40 -17.81 27.90
C GLU A 397 -19.37 -18.78 28.60
N GLU A 398 -20.01 -18.37 29.69
CA GLU A 398 -20.95 -19.19 30.46
C GLU A 398 -22.20 -19.55 29.65
N GLU A 399 -22.73 -18.61 28.86
CA GLU A 399 -23.93 -18.83 28.06
C GLU A 399 -23.67 -19.65 26.79
N GLY A 400 -22.41 -19.77 26.35
CA GLY A 400 -21.98 -20.74 25.34
C GLY A 400 -22.58 -20.58 23.94
N TRP A 401 -23.03 -19.37 23.55
CA TRP A 401 -23.57 -19.11 22.20
C TRP A 401 -22.52 -18.63 21.19
N GLY A 402 -21.25 -18.55 21.59
CA GLY A 402 -20.12 -18.19 20.73
C GLY A 402 -18.79 -18.77 21.22
N ILE A 403 -17.69 -18.27 20.67
CA ILE A 403 -16.32 -18.71 20.99
C ILE A 403 -15.55 -17.53 21.59
N LEU A 404 -15.15 -17.66 22.85
CA LEU A 404 -14.18 -16.75 23.49
C LEU A 404 -12.77 -17.30 23.26
N ASP A 405 -12.02 -16.63 22.39
CA ASP A 405 -10.65 -16.99 22.06
C ASP A 405 -9.67 -16.17 22.91
N SER A 406 -9.04 -16.86 23.87
CA SER A 406 -8.05 -16.30 24.79
C SER A 406 -6.59 -16.57 24.38
N GLY A 407 -6.33 -16.94 23.11
CA GLY A 407 -4.98 -17.24 22.64
C GLY A 407 -4.84 -18.49 21.77
N TYR A 408 -5.93 -18.95 21.14
CA TYR A 408 -5.86 -19.98 20.11
C TYR A 408 -4.95 -19.51 18.96
N ASP A 409 -4.47 -20.46 18.15
CA ASP A 409 -3.66 -20.14 16.99
C ASP A 409 -4.41 -19.17 16.05
N LEU A 410 -3.82 -17.99 15.80
CA LEU A 410 -4.50 -16.91 15.09
C LEU A 410 -4.81 -17.30 13.64
N ASP A 411 -3.89 -17.99 12.97
CA ASP A 411 -4.06 -18.36 11.56
C ASP A 411 -5.14 -19.44 11.43
N LEU A 412 -5.20 -20.40 12.37
CA LEU A 412 -6.32 -21.36 12.42
C LEU A 412 -7.65 -20.67 12.75
N ALA A 413 -7.66 -19.66 13.62
CA ALA A 413 -8.86 -18.87 13.90
C ALA A 413 -9.33 -18.10 12.65
N ILE A 414 -8.40 -17.46 11.94
CA ILE A 414 -8.65 -16.80 10.65
C ILE A 414 -9.24 -17.82 9.68
N ALA A 415 -8.59 -18.98 9.48
CA ALA A 415 -9.04 -20.04 8.57
C ALA A 415 -10.44 -20.58 8.93
N SER A 416 -10.77 -20.61 10.22
CA SER A 416 -12.06 -21.07 10.76
C SER A 416 -13.18 -20.03 10.63
N CYS A 417 -12.86 -18.75 10.42
CA CYS A 417 -13.85 -17.70 10.24
C CYS A 417 -14.10 -17.41 8.75
N ASP A 418 -15.29 -16.93 8.42
CA ASP A 418 -15.67 -16.59 7.05
C ASP A 418 -15.41 -15.11 6.74
N CYS A 419 -15.42 -14.26 7.77
CA CYS A 419 -15.23 -12.82 7.63
C CYS A 419 -14.83 -12.14 8.96
N TYR A 420 -14.30 -10.92 8.88
CA TYR A 420 -13.86 -10.12 10.03
C TYR A 420 -14.80 -8.93 10.32
N TYR A 421 -15.19 -8.78 11.58
CA TYR A 421 -15.82 -7.59 12.11
C TYR A 421 -15.01 -7.06 13.30
N GLY A 422 -14.98 -5.75 13.51
CA GLY A 422 -14.42 -5.18 14.74
C GLY A 422 -13.40 -4.09 14.46
N ASP A 423 -12.46 -3.88 15.39
CA ASP A 423 -11.61 -2.70 15.35
C ASP A 423 -10.61 -2.73 14.19
N TYR A 424 -10.09 -1.58 13.82
CA TYR A 424 -8.91 -1.53 12.98
C TYR A 424 -7.71 -2.17 13.71
N SER A 425 -7.05 -3.15 13.07
CA SER A 425 -5.93 -3.89 13.65
C SER A 425 -5.11 -4.64 12.58
N SER A 426 -3.92 -5.15 12.97
CA SER A 426 -3.13 -6.06 12.12
C SER A 426 -3.87 -7.35 11.78
N VAL A 427 -4.76 -7.82 12.65
CA VAL A 427 -5.59 -9.02 12.40
C VAL A 427 -6.59 -8.77 11.26
N ALA A 428 -7.18 -7.57 11.21
CA ALA A 428 -8.06 -7.19 10.11
C ALA A 428 -7.33 -7.25 8.76
N GLN A 429 -6.08 -6.78 8.73
CA GLN A 429 -5.24 -6.89 7.53
C GLN A 429 -4.98 -8.35 7.15
N LEU A 430 -4.72 -9.25 8.10
CA LEU A 430 -4.55 -10.68 7.77
C LEU A 430 -5.81 -11.29 7.14
N PHE A 431 -7.00 -10.96 7.64
CA PHE A 431 -8.25 -11.39 7.01
C PHE A 431 -8.35 -10.90 5.56
N TRP A 432 -8.07 -9.61 5.34
CA TRP A 432 -8.03 -9.02 4.00
C TRP A 432 -7.06 -9.77 3.08
N GLU A 433 -5.84 -10.03 3.57
CA GLU A 433 -4.79 -10.75 2.82
C GLU A 433 -5.11 -12.22 2.59
N THR A 434 -6.05 -12.82 3.31
CA THR A 434 -6.57 -14.18 3.02
C THR A 434 -7.75 -14.17 2.05
N GLY A 435 -8.08 -13.01 1.47
CA GLY A 435 -9.22 -12.83 0.58
C GLY A 435 -10.56 -12.81 1.31
N LYS A 436 -10.56 -12.61 2.63
CA LYS A 436 -11.79 -12.61 3.45
C LYS A 436 -12.32 -11.20 3.65
N PRO A 437 -13.66 -11.02 3.65
CA PRO A 437 -14.26 -9.74 3.90
C PRO A 437 -13.90 -9.16 5.28
N VAL A 438 -13.73 -7.84 5.33
CA VAL A 438 -13.39 -7.08 6.54
C VAL A 438 -14.36 -5.91 6.70
N LEU A 439 -14.97 -5.77 7.87
CA LEU A 439 -15.78 -4.63 8.27
C LEU A 439 -15.25 -4.03 9.58
N TYR A 440 -14.88 -2.76 9.52
CA TYR A 440 -14.45 -2.02 10.70
C TYR A 440 -15.65 -1.50 11.50
N GLN A 441 -15.60 -1.66 12.82
CA GLN A 441 -16.59 -1.07 13.71
C GLN A 441 -16.21 0.36 14.11
N ASP A 442 -17.23 1.15 14.43
CA ASP A 442 -17.12 2.45 15.07
C ASP A 442 -18.12 2.49 16.24
N SER A 443 -17.64 2.88 17.42
CA SER A 443 -18.46 2.99 18.63
C SER A 443 -19.50 4.11 18.57
N LEU A 444 -19.30 5.12 17.71
CA LEU A 444 -20.24 6.23 17.53
C LEU A 444 -21.48 5.83 16.72
N VAL A 445 -21.48 4.63 16.13
CA VAL A 445 -22.50 4.16 15.21
C VAL A 445 -23.39 3.11 15.89
N ARG A 446 -24.70 3.38 15.90
CA ARG A 446 -25.75 2.53 16.48
C ARG A 446 -26.83 2.23 15.44
N GLU A 447 -27.43 1.03 15.51
CA GLU A 447 -28.30 0.46 14.47
C GLU A 447 -29.42 1.40 13.99
N LYS A 448 -29.46 1.61 12.67
CA LYS A 448 -30.65 1.84 11.86
C LYS A 448 -30.47 1.16 10.51
N GLU A 449 -31.58 0.77 9.89
CA GLU A 449 -31.62 0.04 8.62
C GLU A 449 -31.05 0.87 7.49
N CYS A 450 -30.03 0.37 6.79
CA CYS A 450 -29.29 1.24 5.87
C CYS A 450 -28.72 0.53 4.63
N LYS A 451 -28.99 1.04 3.42
CA LYS A 451 -28.59 0.53 2.11
C LYS A 451 -27.10 0.78 1.82
N ILE A 452 -26.57 0.06 0.84
CA ILE A 452 -25.14 0.09 0.51
C ILE A 452 -24.81 1.43 -0.16
N PRO A 453 -23.77 2.17 0.28
CA PRO A 453 -23.40 3.41 -0.37
C PRO A 453 -22.63 3.10 -1.67
N CYS A 454 -23.33 2.80 -2.77
CA CYS A 454 -22.73 2.94 -4.09
C CYS A 454 -22.92 4.38 -4.56
N TRP A 455 -21.88 5.20 -4.41
CA TRP A 455 -21.83 6.54 -5.00
C TRP A 455 -20.97 6.48 -6.26
N PRO A 456 -21.51 6.26 -7.47
CA PRO A 456 -20.73 6.32 -8.70
C PRO A 456 -20.34 7.78 -8.98
N GLY A 457 -19.11 8.17 -8.64
CA GLY A 457 -18.58 9.52 -8.89
C GLY A 457 -18.30 9.77 -10.37
N ALA A 458 -17.94 8.70 -11.10
CA ALA A 458 -17.85 8.66 -12.55
C ALA A 458 -18.15 7.23 -13.03
N PHE A 459 -18.76 7.07 -14.19
CA PHE A 459 -19.14 5.76 -14.71
C PHE A 459 -19.17 5.70 -16.23
N TRP A 460 -19.14 4.47 -16.74
CA TRP A 460 -19.44 4.07 -18.10
C TRP A 460 -20.46 2.94 -18.03
N GLU A 461 -21.38 2.88 -18.99
CA GLU A 461 -22.48 1.93 -18.99
C GLU A 461 -22.85 1.54 -20.43
N ASP A 462 -23.29 0.29 -20.59
CA ASP A 462 -24.06 -0.16 -21.74
C ASP A 462 -25.27 -1.03 -21.31
N GLU A 463 -25.88 -1.77 -22.23
CA GLU A 463 -27.03 -2.64 -21.92
C GLU A 463 -26.69 -3.82 -21.00
N LYS A 464 -25.42 -4.24 -20.90
CA LYS A 464 -24.98 -5.45 -20.20
C LYS A 464 -24.29 -5.17 -18.88
N GLU A 465 -23.60 -4.06 -18.76
CA GLU A 465 -22.70 -3.83 -17.64
C GLU A 465 -22.50 -2.34 -17.33
N VAL A 466 -21.96 -2.09 -16.14
CA VAL A 466 -21.62 -0.75 -15.63
C VAL A 466 -20.24 -0.80 -15.02
N TRP A 467 -19.40 0.15 -15.37
CA TRP A 467 -18.11 0.37 -14.74
C TRP A 467 -18.13 1.71 -14.06
N PHE A 468 -17.79 1.79 -12.78
CA PHE A 468 -17.83 3.05 -12.06
C PHE A 468 -16.73 3.19 -11.01
N VAL A 469 -16.28 4.42 -10.84
CA VAL A 469 -15.40 4.80 -9.73
C VAL A 469 -16.24 5.39 -8.63
N HIS A 470 -15.96 5.02 -7.38
CA HIS A 470 -16.69 5.55 -6.26
C HIS A 470 -16.35 7.03 -5.99
N GLY A 471 -17.35 7.86 -5.72
CA GLY A 471 -17.22 9.32 -5.55
C GLY A 471 -16.65 9.79 -4.21
N LYS A 472 -16.33 8.87 -3.29
CA LYS A 472 -15.78 9.18 -1.95
C LYS A 472 -14.55 8.33 -1.60
N VAL A 473 -14.39 7.17 -2.26
CA VAL A 473 -13.27 6.25 -2.04
C VAL A 473 -12.64 5.87 -3.38
N ASN A 474 -11.34 5.63 -3.33
CA ASN A 474 -10.56 5.24 -4.51
C ASN A 474 -10.73 3.76 -4.84
N LEU A 475 -11.85 3.40 -5.46
CA LEU A 475 -12.15 2.05 -5.89
C LEU A 475 -12.88 2.06 -7.23
N LEU A 476 -12.47 1.18 -8.14
CA LEU A 476 -13.18 0.83 -9.37
C LEU A 476 -14.10 -0.36 -9.11
N PHE A 477 -15.31 -0.27 -9.61
CA PHE A 477 -16.33 -1.30 -9.53
C PHE A 477 -16.82 -1.68 -10.92
N HIS A 478 -17.23 -2.93 -11.05
CA HIS A 478 -17.89 -3.50 -12.22
C HIS A 478 -19.21 -4.12 -11.79
N TYR A 479 -20.30 -3.78 -12.46
CA TYR A 479 -21.60 -4.37 -12.22
C TYR A 479 -22.09 -5.04 -13.51
N ASP A 480 -22.27 -6.36 -13.45
CA ASP A 480 -22.88 -7.16 -14.50
C ASP A 480 -24.40 -7.15 -14.32
N LYS A 481 -25.11 -6.52 -15.25
CA LYS A 481 -26.59 -6.38 -15.21
C LYS A 481 -27.30 -7.69 -15.49
N GLN A 482 -26.67 -8.62 -16.21
CA GLN A 482 -27.27 -9.90 -16.56
C GLN A 482 -27.20 -10.89 -15.39
N MET A 483 -26.07 -10.89 -14.68
CA MET A 483 -25.85 -11.76 -13.53
C MET A 483 -26.25 -11.15 -12.19
N ASP A 484 -26.65 -9.87 -12.17
CA ASP A 484 -26.91 -9.10 -10.95
C ASP A 484 -25.73 -9.18 -9.96
N ARG A 485 -24.53 -8.92 -10.48
CA ARG A 485 -23.27 -9.12 -9.77
C ARG A 485 -22.42 -7.87 -9.77
N LEU A 486 -22.13 -7.35 -8.57
CA LEU A 486 -21.18 -6.27 -8.34
C LEU A 486 -19.82 -6.84 -7.92
N SER A 487 -18.78 -6.45 -8.64
CA SER A 487 -17.38 -6.81 -8.40
C SER A 487 -16.60 -5.54 -8.04
N CYS A 488 -15.85 -5.58 -6.94
CA CYS A 488 -14.85 -4.56 -6.61
C CYS A 488 -13.56 -4.95 -7.32
N ILE A 489 -13.18 -4.17 -8.33
CA ILE A 489 -12.04 -4.48 -9.20
C ILE A 489 -10.73 -4.17 -8.49
N GLY A 490 -10.70 -3.06 -7.77
CA GLY A 490 -9.56 -2.71 -6.95
C GLY A 490 -9.33 -1.22 -6.82
N LYS A 491 -8.26 -0.89 -6.11
CA LYS A 491 -7.82 0.47 -5.88
C LYS A 491 -7.07 0.99 -7.10
N ILE A 492 -7.39 2.22 -7.52
CA ILE A 492 -6.67 2.88 -8.61
C ILE A 492 -5.30 3.36 -8.06
N PRO A 493 -4.16 2.94 -8.65
CA PRO A 493 -2.83 3.29 -8.15
C PRO A 493 -2.56 4.79 -8.10
N GLY A 494 -1.68 5.22 -7.20
CA GLY A 494 -1.25 6.61 -7.09
C GLY A 494 -2.21 7.57 -6.37
N GLU A 495 -3.42 7.13 -6.01
CA GLU A 495 -4.44 8.00 -5.39
C GLU A 495 -4.77 7.64 -3.92
N LEU A 496 -5.25 8.64 -3.17
CA LEU A 496 -5.65 8.53 -1.77
C LEU A 496 -6.87 7.62 -1.60
N ALA A 497 -6.86 6.75 -0.59
CA ALA A 497 -7.94 5.77 -0.37
C ALA A 497 -9.31 6.43 -0.10
N PHE A 498 -9.32 7.50 0.69
CA PHE A 498 -10.51 8.26 1.07
C PHE A 498 -10.39 9.69 0.53
N LYS A 499 -10.56 9.83 -0.77
CA LYS A 499 -10.64 11.13 -1.45
C LYS A 499 -11.82 11.09 -2.40
N GLY A 500 -12.72 12.06 -2.26
CA GLY A 500 -13.87 12.19 -3.12
C GLY A 500 -13.50 12.76 -4.49
N ASP A 501 -14.37 12.50 -5.47
CA ASP A 501 -14.30 13.09 -6.81
C ASP A 501 -12.91 12.97 -7.48
N LEU A 502 -12.24 11.83 -7.31
CA LEU A 502 -10.94 11.60 -7.93
C LEU A 502 -11.01 11.64 -9.46
N PHE A 503 -12.05 11.01 -10.02
CA PHE A 503 -12.27 10.90 -11.45
C PHE A 503 -13.66 11.43 -11.77
N ARG A 504 -13.80 12.12 -12.91
CA ARG A 504 -15.07 12.75 -13.33
C ARG A 504 -15.68 12.14 -14.59
N SER A 505 -14.91 11.30 -15.30
CA SER A 505 -15.40 10.63 -16.49
C SER A 505 -14.70 9.28 -16.66
N VAL A 506 -15.46 8.25 -17.01
CA VAL A 506 -14.96 6.94 -17.43
C VAL A 506 -15.30 6.79 -18.90
N VAL A 507 -14.32 6.45 -19.73
CA VAL A 507 -14.52 6.20 -21.15
C VAL A 507 -14.01 4.80 -21.47
N ARG A 508 -14.88 3.93 -21.97
CA ARG A 508 -14.49 2.61 -22.44
C ARG A 508 -14.11 2.64 -23.92
N VAL A 509 -12.97 2.04 -24.24
CA VAL A 509 -12.54 1.77 -25.61
C VAL A 509 -12.07 0.32 -25.65
N GLU A 510 -12.83 -0.55 -26.31
CA GLU A 510 -12.57 -1.99 -26.34
C GLU A 510 -12.41 -2.57 -24.92
N ASP A 511 -11.27 -3.17 -24.61
CA ASP A 511 -10.93 -3.77 -23.31
C ASP A 511 -10.20 -2.79 -22.37
N ARG A 512 -10.36 -1.48 -22.57
CA ARG A 512 -9.74 -0.45 -21.73
C ARG A 512 -10.73 0.55 -21.18
N LEU A 513 -10.58 0.90 -19.91
CA LEU A 513 -11.30 2.00 -19.25
C LEU A 513 -10.34 3.14 -18.97
N TYR A 514 -10.58 4.29 -19.61
CA TYR A 514 -9.86 5.52 -19.36
C TYR A 514 -10.59 6.32 -18.27
N LEU A 515 -9.95 6.46 -17.11
CA LEU A 515 -10.46 7.20 -15.97
C LEU A 515 -9.88 8.61 -16.01
N VAL A 516 -10.69 9.57 -16.43
CA VAL A 516 -10.29 10.97 -16.62
C VAL A 516 -10.19 11.67 -15.26
N PRO A 517 -9.00 12.20 -14.91
CA PRO A 517 -8.76 12.71 -13.57
C PRO A 517 -9.42 14.07 -13.34
N TYR A 518 -10.05 14.20 -12.18
CA TYR A 518 -10.58 15.45 -11.64
C TYR A 518 -9.68 15.90 -10.50
N PHE A 519 -9.84 15.38 -9.28
CA PHE A 519 -8.87 15.61 -8.19
C PHE A 519 -7.73 14.59 -8.12
N ALA A 520 -7.78 13.55 -8.95
CA ALA A 520 -6.65 12.67 -9.22
C ALA A 520 -5.55 13.43 -9.98
N ARG A 521 -4.31 12.98 -9.85
CA ARG A 521 -3.11 13.60 -10.46
C ARG A 521 -2.58 12.83 -11.64
N ASN A 522 -2.96 11.57 -11.76
CA ASN A 522 -2.62 10.73 -12.90
C ASN A 522 -3.89 10.35 -13.67
N LEU A 523 -3.73 10.19 -14.99
CA LEU A 523 -4.71 9.46 -15.78
C LEU A 523 -4.57 7.98 -15.43
N ALA A 524 -5.67 7.31 -15.10
CA ALA A 524 -5.65 5.87 -14.87
C ALA A 524 -6.31 5.15 -16.04
N ILE A 525 -5.71 4.05 -16.46
CA ILE A 525 -6.21 3.15 -17.49
C ILE A 525 -6.35 1.77 -16.85
N TYR A 526 -7.53 1.19 -16.89
CA TYR A 526 -7.72 -0.20 -16.48
C TYR A 526 -7.85 -1.08 -17.71
N HIS A 527 -6.97 -2.08 -17.82
CA HIS A 527 -6.97 -3.10 -18.87
C HIS A 527 -7.81 -4.29 -18.41
N ILE A 528 -9.00 -4.45 -18.99
CA ILE A 528 -10.01 -5.45 -18.60
C ILE A 528 -9.50 -6.87 -18.89
N ASP A 529 -8.80 -7.06 -20.01
CA ASP A 529 -8.23 -8.34 -20.45
C ASP A 529 -7.11 -8.86 -19.54
N LYS A 530 -6.36 -7.94 -18.92
CA LYS A 530 -5.20 -8.23 -18.07
C LYS A 530 -5.49 -8.10 -16.58
N ASP A 531 -6.65 -7.58 -16.22
CA ASP A 531 -7.00 -7.19 -14.85
C ASP A 531 -5.92 -6.31 -14.20
N GLN A 532 -5.48 -5.27 -14.92
CA GLN A 532 -4.34 -4.46 -14.49
C GLN A 532 -4.59 -2.96 -14.68
N PHE A 533 -4.18 -2.18 -13.67
CA PHE A 533 -4.10 -0.72 -13.78
C PHE A 533 -2.78 -0.27 -14.38
N GLU A 534 -2.87 0.69 -15.27
CA GLU A 534 -1.79 1.54 -15.77
C GLU A 534 -2.04 2.97 -15.30
N SER A 535 -1.02 3.61 -14.75
CA SER A 535 -1.07 5.00 -14.31
C SER A 535 -0.19 5.84 -15.23
N VAL A 536 -0.76 6.88 -15.83
CA VAL A 536 -0.07 7.76 -16.75
C VAL A 536 0.04 9.16 -16.15
N GLN A 537 1.29 9.62 -15.97
CA GLN A 537 1.58 10.92 -15.40
C GLN A 537 1.16 12.05 -16.35
N ILE A 538 0.46 13.04 -15.81
CA ILE A 538 0.09 14.26 -16.54
C ILE A 538 1.13 15.34 -16.26
N ARG A 539 1.58 16.02 -17.32
CA ARG A 539 2.61 17.06 -17.22
C ARG A 539 2.16 18.20 -16.29
N ASP A 540 3.01 18.65 -15.37
CA ASP A 540 2.74 19.80 -14.49
C ASP A 540 1.50 19.65 -13.58
N ALA A 541 0.90 18.46 -13.45
CA ALA A 541 -0.32 18.22 -12.66
C ALA A 541 -0.13 18.50 -11.16
N GLU A 542 1.11 18.37 -10.67
CA GLU A 542 1.53 18.66 -9.30
C GLU A 542 1.34 20.12 -8.89
N HIS A 543 1.28 21.05 -9.86
CA HIS A 543 1.06 22.48 -9.59
C HIS A 543 -0.40 22.82 -9.28
N PHE A 544 -1.33 21.88 -9.47
CA PHE A 544 -2.78 22.08 -9.29
C PHE A 544 -3.27 21.53 -7.94
N ILE A 545 -2.64 21.93 -6.84
CA ILE A 545 -2.97 21.45 -5.48
C ILE A 545 -4.42 21.82 -5.14
N GLU A 546 -5.21 20.83 -4.72
CA GLU A 546 -6.66 20.96 -4.47
C GLU A 546 -7.49 21.58 -5.62
N GLN A 547 -6.95 21.62 -6.84
CA GLN A 547 -7.64 22.09 -8.02
C GLN A 547 -7.97 20.92 -8.96
N PRO A 548 -9.17 20.87 -9.55
CA PRO A 548 -9.53 19.81 -10.47
C PRO A 548 -8.90 19.98 -11.85
N LEU A 549 -8.40 18.89 -12.44
CA LEU A 549 -7.68 18.91 -13.70
C LEU A 549 -8.63 19.00 -14.90
N PHE A 550 -9.51 18.01 -15.10
CA PHE A 550 -10.35 17.88 -16.29
C PHE A 550 -11.82 17.66 -15.95
N LEU A 551 -12.73 18.25 -16.74
CA LEU A 551 -14.17 18.15 -16.57
C LEU A 551 -14.74 16.82 -17.09
N LYS A 552 -14.33 16.42 -18.31
CA LYS A 552 -14.93 15.30 -19.04
C LYS A 552 -14.04 14.81 -20.19
N GLY A 553 -14.08 13.51 -20.46
CA GLY A 553 -13.50 12.90 -21.65
C GLY A 553 -14.53 12.77 -22.79
N PHE A 554 -14.11 13.09 -24.01
CA PHE A 554 -14.89 12.87 -25.23
C PHE A 554 -14.10 12.02 -26.21
N GLN A 555 -14.61 10.83 -26.53
CA GLN A 555 -14.06 10.00 -27.59
C GLN A 555 -14.60 10.47 -28.95
N ARG A 556 -13.69 10.79 -29.88
CA ARG A 556 -14.00 11.15 -31.27
C ARG A 556 -13.03 10.44 -32.21
N GLY A 557 -13.55 9.44 -32.92
CA GLY A 557 -12.70 8.53 -33.71
C GLY A 557 -11.67 7.86 -32.81
N ASN A 558 -10.39 7.99 -33.19
CA ASN A 558 -9.26 7.40 -32.48
C ASN A 558 -8.64 8.33 -31.42
N VAL A 559 -9.28 9.44 -31.05
CA VAL A 559 -8.73 10.39 -30.07
C VAL A 559 -9.70 10.57 -28.91
N LEU A 560 -9.16 10.51 -27.69
CA LEU A 560 -9.85 10.90 -26.46
C LEU A 560 -9.41 12.31 -26.06
N TYR A 561 -10.36 13.24 -26.05
CA TYR A 561 -10.17 14.63 -25.64
C TYR A 561 -10.62 14.83 -24.21
N CYS A 562 -9.71 15.11 -23.28
CA CYS A 562 -10.06 15.47 -21.91
C CYS A 562 -10.09 17.00 -21.80
N MET A 563 -11.30 17.53 -21.59
CA MET A 563 -11.54 18.96 -21.53
C MET A 563 -11.12 19.50 -20.16
N PRO A 564 -10.36 20.60 -20.09
CA PRO A 564 -9.82 21.10 -18.84
C PRO A 564 -10.89 21.71 -17.93
N ALA A 565 -10.70 21.57 -16.62
CA ALA A 565 -11.38 22.33 -15.58
C ALA A 565 -10.49 23.52 -15.15
N TRP A 566 -9.37 23.25 -14.47
CA TRP A 566 -8.33 24.23 -14.17
C TRP A 566 -7.06 24.02 -15.00
N TYR A 567 -6.92 22.85 -15.61
CA TYR A 567 -5.71 22.50 -16.32
C TYR A 567 -5.49 23.38 -17.57
N ASN A 568 -4.23 23.66 -17.91
CA ASN A 568 -3.89 24.66 -18.93
C ASN A 568 -4.10 24.21 -20.39
N SER A 569 -4.39 22.93 -20.61
CA SER A 569 -4.42 22.32 -21.93
C SER A 569 -5.56 21.32 -22.05
N ILE A 570 -6.02 21.10 -23.27
CA ILE A 570 -6.81 19.91 -23.59
C ILE A 570 -5.83 18.75 -23.69
N LEU A 571 -6.07 17.68 -22.93
CA LEU A 571 -5.31 16.45 -23.04
C LEU A 571 -5.88 15.63 -24.20
N CYS A 572 -5.06 15.28 -25.17
CA CYS A 572 -5.45 14.52 -26.35
C CYS A 572 -4.69 13.20 -26.35
N ILE A 573 -5.41 12.09 -26.26
CA ILE A 573 -4.84 10.75 -26.19
C ILE A 573 -5.18 10.03 -27.48
N ASP A 574 -4.16 9.64 -28.26
CA ASP A 574 -4.34 8.74 -29.40
C ASP A 574 -4.58 7.32 -28.87
N LEU A 575 -5.76 6.78 -29.13
CA LEU A 575 -6.23 5.52 -28.55
C LEU A 575 -5.55 4.29 -29.17
N THR A 576 -4.93 4.42 -30.35
CA THR A 576 -4.20 3.33 -31.01
C THR A 576 -2.77 3.22 -30.46
N SER A 577 -2.08 4.35 -30.33
CA SER A 577 -0.66 4.41 -29.93
C SER A 577 -0.45 4.65 -28.43
N GLY A 578 -1.47 5.13 -27.72
CA GLY A 578 -1.36 5.64 -26.35
C GLY A 578 -0.62 6.98 -26.24
N HIS A 579 -0.27 7.61 -27.37
CA HIS A 579 0.51 8.84 -27.36
C HIS A 579 -0.33 10.02 -26.84
N ILE A 580 0.24 10.75 -25.88
CA ILE A 580 -0.41 11.89 -25.24
C ILE A 580 0.15 13.19 -25.80
N THR A 581 -0.76 14.06 -26.24
CA THR A 581 -0.46 15.41 -26.70
C THR A 581 -1.27 16.44 -25.91
N TYR A 582 -0.78 17.67 -25.87
CA TYR A 582 -1.35 18.76 -25.08
C TYR A 582 -1.67 19.94 -26.00
N THR A 583 -2.96 20.22 -26.19
CA THR A 583 -3.40 21.39 -26.98
C THR A 583 -3.64 22.56 -26.03
N MET A 584 -2.76 23.55 -26.08
CA MET A 584 -2.88 24.77 -25.26
C MET A 584 -4.17 25.52 -25.56
N VAL A 585 -4.91 25.87 -24.51
CA VAL A 585 -6.23 26.54 -24.60
C VAL A 585 -6.09 28.05 -24.79
N ASP A 586 -5.12 28.68 -24.12
CA ASP A 586 -4.79 30.09 -24.26
C ASP A 586 -3.26 30.26 -24.46
N LYS A 587 -2.86 30.87 -25.57
CA LYS A 587 -1.45 31.06 -25.94
C LYS A 587 -0.82 32.27 -25.22
N ASN A 588 -1.64 33.19 -24.71
CA ASN A 588 -1.19 34.44 -24.08
C ASN A 588 -1.14 34.27 -22.55
N LYS A 589 -0.13 33.55 -22.04
CA LYS A 589 0.07 33.37 -20.60
C LYS A 589 0.25 34.72 -19.89
N VAL A 590 -0.55 34.95 -18.84
CA VAL A 590 -0.08 35.62 -17.62
C VAL A 590 -0.07 34.55 -16.53
N ARG A 591 1.06 34.40 -15.82
CA ARG A 591 1.15 33.61 -14.58
C ARG A 591 0.06 34.08 -13.62
N GLY A 592 -0.87 33.21 -13.22
CA GLY A 592 -1.86 33.59 -12.22
C GLY A 592 -3.03 32.65 -12.07
N ILE A 593 -3.94 32.60 -13.04
CA ILE A 593 -5.16 31.77 -12.96
C ILE A 593 -5.57 31.36 -14.38
N PRO A 594 -5.44 30.08 -14.77
CA PRO A 594 -6.08 29.57 -15.98
C PRO A 594 -7.59 29.72 -15.78
N GLY A 595 -8.31 30.32 -16.72
CA GLY A 595 -9.73 30.59 -16.47
C GLY A 595 -10.51 29.28 -16.30
N VAL A 596 -11.19 29.16 -15.16
CA VAL A 596 -12.00 28.02 -14.73
C VAL A 596 -13.05 27.73 -15.80
N PHE A 597 -13.20 26.48 -16.21
CA PHE A 597 -14.28 26.07 -17.10
C PHE A 597 -15.43 25.43 -16.32
N GLY A 598 -16.67 25.82 -16.64
CA GLY A 598 -17.85 25.32 -15.95
C GLY A 598 -18.29 23.97 -16.49
N GLY A 599 -18.47 23.83 -17.81
CA GLY A 599 -18.98 22.59 -18.41
C GLY A 599 -18.33 22.29 -19.74
N ALA A 600 -18.53 21.08 -20.26
CA ALA A 600 -18.13 20.74 -21.61
C ALA A 600 -19.23 19.92 -22.29
N VAL A 601 -19.56 20.30 -23.52
CA VAL A 601 -20.61 19.67 -24.32
C VAL A 601 -20.10 19.43 -25.73
N SER A 602 -20.60 18.38 -26.40
CA SER A 602 -20.25 18.13 -27.79
C SER A 602 -21.47 18.33 -28.69
N ILE A 603 -21.26 19.04 -29.81
CA ILE A 603 -22.27 19.29 -30.83
C ILE A 603 -21.62 19.15 -32.21
N GLY A 604 -22.14 18.24 -33.03
CA GLY A 604 -21.53 17.85 -34.30
C GLY A 604 -20.03 17.52 -34.15
N ARG A 605 -19.19 18.19 -34.94
CA ARG A 605 -17.71 18.08 -34.95
C ARG A 605 -16.99 18.97 -33.93
N ASN A 606 -17.73 19.61 -33.03
CA ASN A 606 -17.17 20.56 -32.08
C ASN A 606 -17.40 20.08 -30.63
N ILE A 607 -16.46 20.43 -29.77
CA ILE A 607 -16.61 20.38 -28.31
C ILE A 607 -16.54 21.81 -27.79
N LEU A 608 -17.54 22.21 -27.03
CA LEU A 608 -17.72 23.56 -26.51
C LEU A 608 -17.52 23.56 -25.00
N CYS A 609 -16.82 24.57 -24.49
CA CYS A 609 -16.47 24.70 -23.07
C CYS A 609 -16.56 26.17 -22.62
N PRO A 610 -17.63 26.62 -21.93
CA PRO A 610 -17.71 27.98 -21.40
C PRO A 610 -16.64 28.23 -20.35
N GLN A 611 -16.02 29.40 -20.43
CA GLN A 611 -15.11 29.87 -19.40
C GLN A 611 -15.90 30.63 -18.35
N THR A 612 -15.91 30.09 -17.13
CA THR A 612 -16.59 30.65 -15.97
C THR A 612 -16.15 32.08 -15.73
N TYR A 613 -17.10 32.96 -15.41
CA TYR A 613 -16.88 34.38 -15.12
C TYR A 613 -16.27 35.17 -16.31
N LYS A 614 -16.34 34.63 -17.53
CA LYS A 614 -15.91 35.30 -18.76
C LYS A 614 -16.99 35.21 -19.84
N LYS A 615 -17.00 36.20 -20.73
CA LYS A 615 -17.97 36.32 -21.83
C LYS A 615 -17.66 35.44 -23.04
N ARG A 616 -16.88 34.38 -22.86
CA ARG A 616 -16.35 33.59 -23.98
C ARG A 616 -16.43 32.10 -23.69
N TRP A 617 -16.59 31.33 -24.75
CA TRP A 617 -16.48 29.88 -24.70
C TRP A 617 -15.46 29.39 -25.71
N LEU A 618 -14.83 28.29 -25.31
CA LEU A 618 -13.88 27.54 -26.12
C LEU A 618 -14.65 26.69 -27.14
N ILE A 619 -14.11 26.62 -28.35
CA ILE A 619 -14.56 25.70 -29.40
C ILE A 619 -13.35 24.88 -29.83
N LEU A 620 -13.39 23.58 -29.58
CA LEU A 620 -12.46 22.60 -30.14
C LEU A 620 -13.12 21.95 -31.35
N ASN A 621 -12.56 22.14 -32.53
CA ASN A 621 -12.95 21.40 -33.73
C ASN A 621 -12.20 20.06 -33.77
N THR A 622 -12.90 18.94 -33.68
CA THR A 622 -12.29 17.62 -33.51
C THR A 622 -11.68 17.07 -34.81
N ASP A 623 -12.12 17.54 -35.98
CA ASP A 623 -11.54 17.14 -37.27
C ASP A 623 -10.15 17.75 -37.49
N THR A 624 -9.93 18.98 -37.02
CA THR A 624 -8.70 19.73 -37.25
C THR A 624 -7.81 19.87 -36.01
N GLY A 625 -8.34 19.54 -34.82
CA GLY A 625 -7.68 19.79 -33.54
C GLY A 625 -7.52 21.28 -33.20
N LYS A 626 -8.12 22.18 -33.99
CA LYS A 626 -7.99 23.63 -33.81
C LYS A 626 -8.91 24.12 -32.70
N VAL A 627 -8.34 24.99 -31.88
CA VAL A 627 -9.03 25.69 -30.80
C VAL A 627 -9.33 27.12 -31.24
N SER A 628 -10.59 27.54 -31.09
CA SER A 628 -11.06 28.90 -31.32
C SER A 628 -11.93 29.36 -30.15
N TRP A 629 -12.17 30.67 -30.08
CA TRP A 629 -12.99 31.30 -29.04
C TRP A 629 -14.15 32.07 -29.68
N CYS A 630 -15.31 32.04 -29.04
CA CYS A 630 -16.46 32.86 -29.37
C CYS A 630 -16.91 33.66 -28.14
N SER A 631 -17.53 34.82 -28.33
CA SER A 631 -17.94 35.72 -27.25
C SER A 631 -19.34 36.30 -27.46
N PHE A 632 -20.05 36.60 -26.38
CA PHE A 632 -21.30 37.37 -26.42
C PHE A 632 -21.02 38.85 -26.77
N ALA A 633 -21.91 39.48 -27.54
CA ALA A 633 -21.79 40.89 -27.91
C ALA A 633 -22.07 41.86 -26.75
N ASP A 634 -22.85 41.43 -25.76
CA ASP A 634 -23.25 42.23 -24.60
C ASP A 634 -22.17 42.21 -23.50
N PRO A 635 -21.58 43.38 -23.16
CA PRO A 635 -20.51 43.50 -22.18
C PRO A 635 -20.97 43.45 -20.71
N GLU A 636 -22.21 43.07 -20.40
CA GLU A 636 -22.63 42.83 -19.01
C GLU A 636 -22.90 41.37 -18.69
N ARG A 637 -23.01 40.46 -19.66
CA ARG A 637 -23.37 39.04 -19.37
C ARG A 637 -22.25 38.22 -18.73
N GLU A 638 -22.60 37.20 -17.95
CA GLU A 638 -21.67 36.32 -17.23
C GLU A 638 -22.13 34.86 -17.28
N ILE A 639 -21.68 34.12 -18.30
CA ILE A 639 -22.12 32.74 -18.50
C ILE A 639 -21.34 31.80 -17.58
N THR A 640 -22.07 31.10 -16.71
CA THR A 640 -21.51 30.12 -15.77
C THR A 640 -21.85 28.69 -16.15
N SER A 641 -22.93 28.46 -16.91
CA SER A 641 -23.41 27.12 -17.25
C SER A 641 -23.86 27.02 -18.71
N VAL A 642 -23.68 25.83 -19.30
CA VAL A 642 -24.11 25.48 -20.66
C VAL A 642 -24.63 24.05 -20.71
N THR A 643 -25.63 23.81 -21.55
CA THR A 643 -26.04 22.46 -21.94
C THR A 643 -26.47 22.42 -23.41
N VAL A 644 -26.58 21.21 -23.98
CA VAL A 644 -27.06 20.98 -25.35
C VAL A 644 -28.34 20.16 -25.25
N CYS A 645 -29.45 20.75 -25.69
CA CYS A 645 -30.77 20.13 -25.71
C CYS A 645 -31.19 19.91 -27.17
N GLY A 646 -31.16 18.67 -27.62
CA GLY A 646 -31.23 18.33 -29.06
C GLY A 646 -30.04 18.94 -29.80
N ASP A 647 -30.30 19.88 -30.70
CA ASP A 647 -29.28 20.66 -31.44
C ASP A 647 -29.14 22.10 -30.92
N THR A 648 -29.76 22.44 -29.78
CA THR A 648 -29.83 23.81 -29.28
C THR A 648 -28.91 24.01 -28.07
N LEU A 649 -28.07 25.05 -28.12
CA LEU A 649 -27.31 25.49 -26.96
C LEU A 649 -28.19 26.27 -26.00
N VAL A 650 -28.11 25.93 -24.72
CA VAL A 650 -28.77 26.64 -23.65
C VAL A 650 -27.72 27.09 -22.65
N PHE A 651 -27.75 28.36 -22.28
CA PHE A 651 -26.79 29.01 -21.38
C PHE A 651 -27.51 29.57 -20.17
N PHE A 652 -26.78 29.72 -19.08
CA PHE A 652 -27.24 30.50 -17.94
C PHE A 652 -26.30 31.67 -17.68
N ASP A 653 -26.88 32.86 -17.57
CA ASP A 653 -26.19 34.11 -17.27
C ASP A 653 -26.36 34.47 -15.79
N ALA A 654 -25.32 34.23 -15.00
CA ALA A 654 -25.31 34.46 -13.56
C ALA A 654 -25.44 35.93 -13.17
N ARG A 655 -25.15 36.88 -14.07
CA ARG A 655 -25.32 38.31 -13.76
C ARG A 655 -26.77 38.74 -13.88
N THR A 656 -27.46 38.26 -14.92
CA THR A 656 -28.84 38.66 -15.20
C THR A 656 -29.87 37.70 -14.63
N GLY A 657 -29.47 36.49 -14.21
CA GLY A 657 -30.38 35.42 -13.81
C GLY A 657 -31.11 34.77 -14.99
N CYS A 658 -30.78 35.14 -16.24
CA CYS A 658 -31.48 34.65 -17.42
C CYS A 658 -30.91 33.32 -17.92
N ILE A 659 -31.81 32.39 -18.22
CA ILE A 659 -31.55 31.25 -19.08
C ILE A 659 -31.76 31.69 -20.52
N LEU A 660 -30.78 31.40 -21.36
CA LEU A 660 -30.68 31.83 -22.73
C LEU A 660 -30.66 30.60 -23.65
N LYS A 661 -31.26 30.68 -24.83
CA LYS A 661 -31.05 29.68 -25.90
C LYS A 661 -30.48 30.31 -27.15
N GLU A 662 -29.65 29.54 -27.85
CA GLU A 662 -29.31 29.83 -29.24
C GLU A 662 -30.51 29.51 -30.14
N THR A 663 -30.81 30.39 -31.10
CA THR A 663 -31.86 30.15 -32.08
C THR A 663 -31.28 29.54 -33.36
N ARG A 664 -32.16 29.01 -34.23
CA ARG A 664 -31.77 28.49 -35.55
C ARG A 664 -31.23 29.57 -36.50
N GLU A 665 -31.40 30.85 -36.19
CA GLU A 665 -30.70 31.94 -36.86
C GLU A 665 -29.29 32.05 -36.24
N GLU A 666 -28.25 31.64 -36.99
CA GLU A 666 -26.86 31.55 -36.51
C GLU A 666 -26.47 32.76 -35.62
N GLY A 667 -26.21 32.47 -34.34
CA GLY A 667 -25.68 33.44 -33.38
C GLY A 667 -26.70 34.37 -32.70
N LYS A 668 -28.00 34.24 -32.97
CA LYS A 668 -29.03 34.99 -32.23
C LYS A 668 -29.46 34.24 -30.98
N ILE A 669 -29.43 34.95 -29.86
CA ILE A 669 -29.73 34.42 -28.53
C ILE A 669 -31.07 34.97 -28.06
N GLU A 670 -31.93 34.09 -27.56
CA GLU A 670 -33.23 34.42 -26.98
C GLU A 670 -33.24 34.12 -25.47
N GLU A 671 -33.90 34.99 -24.71
CA GLU A 671 -34.16 34.78 -23.29
C GLU A 671 -35.34 33.81 -23.13
N LEU A 672 -35.11 32.73 -22.39
CA LEU A 672 -36.12 31.69 -22.13
C LEU A 672 -36.86 31.92 -20.83
N LEU A 673 -36.10 32.11 -19.76
CA LEU A 673 -36.62 32.09 -18.41
C LEU A 673 -35.68 32.88 -17.50
N TYR A 674 -36.25 33.53 -16.50
CA TYR A 674 -35.49 34.22 -15.46
C TYR A 674 -35.57 33.42 -14.16
N ILE A 675 -34.42 33.25 -13.50
CA ILE A 675 -34.31 32.66 -12.18
C ILE A 675 -33.56 33.64 -11.28
N ASP A 676 -34.14 33.93 -10.12
CA ASP A 676 -33.54 34.80 -9.09
C ASP A 676 -32.48 34.02 -8.29
N SER A 677 -31.41 33.63 -8.97
CA SER A 677 -30.22 32.99 -8.44
C SER A 677 -29.06 33.26 -9.39
N ASN A 678 -27.85 33.30 -8.87
CA ASN A 678 -26.61 33.43 -9.65
C ASN A 678 -25.83 32.09 -9.73
N GLU A 679 -26.36 31.02 -9.15
CA GLU A 679 -25.69 29.72 -9.01
C GLU A 679 -26.49 28.60 -9.70
N ILE A 680 -26.93 28.83 -10.95
CA ILE A 680 -27.70 27.84 -11.72
C ILE A 680 -26.79 26.96 -12.57
N GLN A 681 -27.01 25.65 -12.48
CA GLN A 681 -26.45 24.65 -13.38
C GLN A 681 -27.53 24.05 -14.30
N LEU A 682 -27.19 23.81 -15.58
CA LEU A 682 -28.14 23.38 -16.60
C LEU A 682 -27.84 21.95 -17.08
N TYR A 683 -28.89 21.13 -17.21
CA TYR A 683 -28.80 19.75 -17.67
C TYR A 683 -29.90 19.45 -18.68
N ALA A 684 -29.53 19.05 -19.90
CA ALA A 684 -30.50 18.47 -20.83
C ALA A 684 -30.93 17.08 -20.36
N VAL A 685 -32.24 16.84 -20.35
CA VAL A 685 -32.83 15.53 -19.93
C VAL A 685 -33.61 14.86 -21.04
N SER A 686 -33.93 15.57 -22.12
CA SER A 686 -34.46 15.03 -23.37
C SER A 686 -34.12 15.97 -24.53
N GLU A 687 -34.64 15.71 -25.73
CA GLU A 687 -34.43 16.57 -26.90
C GLU A 687 -35.10 17.96 -26.77
N ASN A 688 -35.98 18.16 -25.78
CA ASN A 688 -36.72 19.41 -25.62
C ASN A 688 -36.81 19.92 -24.16
N GLU A 689 -36.23 19.21 -23.19
CA GLU A 689 -36.36 19.55 -21.77
C GLU A 689 -35.00 19.73 -21.09
N VAL A 690 -34.93 20.74 -20.23
CA VAL A 690 -33.75 21.12 -19.45
C VAL A 690 -34.13 21.20 -17.98
N ILE A 691 -33.21 20.80 -17.10
CA ILE A 691 -33.28 21.05 -15.66
C ILE A 691 -32.29 22.16 -15.32
N ALA A 692 -32.78 23.19 -14.65
CA ALA A 692 -31.99 24.18 -13.92
C ALA A 692 -31.91 23.76 -12.45
N ASP A 693 -30.70 23.46 -11.97
CA ASP A 693 -30.40 23.22 -10.56
C ASP A 693 -29.88 24.51 -9.94
N ASP A 694 -30.65 25.07 -9.01
CA ASP A 694 -30.27 26.24 -8.23
C ASP A 694 -29.49 25.79 -6.99
N LEU A 695 -28.16 25.89 -7.09
CA LEU A 695 -27.26 25.42 -6.05
C LEU A 695 -27.35 26.27 -4.78
N GLY A 696 -27.67 27.56 -4.92
CA GLY A 696 -27.78 28.49 -3.80
C GLY A 696 -29.06 28.28 -2.97
N SER A 697 -30.20 28.03 -3.63
CA SER A 697 -31.46 27.76 -2.94
C SER A 697 -31.74 26.27 -2.71
N GLY A 698 -30.97 25.39 -3.35
CA GLY A 698 -31.24 23.97 -3.42
C GLY A 698 -32.50 23.63 -4.22
N THR A 699 -32.96 24.46 -5.16
CA THR A 699 -34.20 24.19 -5.90
C THR A 699 -33.93 23.65 -7.31
N TYR A 700 -34.62 22.58 -7.70
CA TYR A 700 -34.66 22.11 -9.08
C TYR A 700 -35.85 22.69 -9.85
N LEU A 701 -35.61 23.09 -11.10
CA LEU A 701 -36.61 23.56 -12.03
C LEU A 701 -36.47 22.82 -13.37
N LYS A 702 -37.48 22.04 -13.77
CA LYS A 702 -37.53 21.43 -15.11
C LYS A 702 -38.36 22.32 -16.04
N PHE A 703 -37.86 22.62 -17.23
CA PHE A 703 -38.53 23.46 -18.23
C PHE A 703 -38.27 22.96 -19.67
N CYS A 704 -39.14 23.35 -20.60
CA CYS A 704 -39.03 23.07 -22.03
C CYS A 704 -38.29 24.20 -22.77
N LEU A 705 -37.77 23.94 -23.97
CA LEU A 705 -37.11 24.97 -24.81
C LEU A 705 -38.04 26.09 -25.32
N ASP A 706 -39.34 26.00 -25.05
CA ASP A 706 -40.31 27.08 -25.27
C ASP A 706 -40.51 27.97 -24.03
N GLY A 707 -39.80 27.69 -22.93
CA GLY A 707 -39.89 28.41 -21.65
C GLY A 707 -40.94 27.84 -20.68
N THR A 708 -41.71 26.82 -21.07
CA THR A 708 -42.73 26.22 -20.20
C THR A 708 -42.09 25.47 -19.05
N VAL A 709 -42.41 25.85 -17.80
CA VAL A 709 -41.98 25.11 -16.60
C VAL A 709 -42.81 23.85 -16.43
N VAL A 710 -42.15 22.69 -16.41
CA VAL A 710 -42.76 21.38 -16.21
C VAL A 710 -43.01 21.11 -14.72
N TRP A 711 -42.01 21.36 -13.86
CA TRP A 711 -42.14 21.26 -12.40
C TRP A 711 -41.01 22.00 -11.65
N ARG A 712 -41.26 22.30 -10.37
CA ARG A 712 -40.30 22.88 -9.41
C ARG A 712 -40.26 22.04 -8.13
N LYS A 713 -39.07 21.79 -7.55
CA LYS A 713 -38.89 20.98 -6.34
C LYS A 713 -37.72 21.48 -5.48
N GLU A 714 -37.86 21.52 -4.16
CA GLU A 714 -36.77 21.87 -3.22
C GLU A 714 -35.89 20.64 -2.90
N ARG A 715 -34.58 20.87 -2.68
CA ARG A 715 -33.65 19.96 -1.98
C ARG A 715 -34.13 19.91 -0.55
N LYS A 716 -34.23 18.70 -0.01
CA LYS A 716 -34.36 18.56 1.43
C LYS A 716 -33.00 18.89 2.06
N GLU A 717 -32.99 19.76 3.07
CA GLU A 717 -31.77 20.15 3.79
C GLU A 717 -30.99 18.94 4.34
N GLU A 718 -29.71 18.86 4.00
CA GLU A 718 -28.76 17.92 4.58
C GLU A 718 -28.25 18.40 5.94
N LYS A 719 -28.37 17.57 6.98
CA LYS A 719 -27.60 17.75 8.22
C LYS A 719 -26.25 17.09 8.07
N THR A 720 -25.23 17.89 7.75
CA THR A 720 -23.82 17.47 7.82
C THR A 720 -23.47 17.02 9.24
N VAL A 721 -23.12 15.74 9.41
CA VAL A 721 -22.52 15.20 10.64
C VAL A 721 -21.15 14.61 10.31
N LEU A 722 -20.21 15.50 10.00
CA LEU A 722 -18.80 15.32 10.30
C LEU A 722 -18.37 16.58 11.05
N GLY A 723 -17.95 16.41 12.29
CA GLY A 723 -17.59 17.50 13.17
C GLY A 723 -16.38 18.28 12.66
N SER A 724 -16.60 19.54 12.35
CA SER A 724 -15.60 20.61 12.48
C SER A 724 -16.28 21.92 12.86
N ARG A 725 -16.87 21.95 14.06
CA ARG A 725 -16.92 23.20 14.83
C ARG A 725 -15.49 23.51 15.31
N PHE A 726 -14.69 24.18 14.49
CA PHE A 726 -13.55 24.95 15.02
C PHE A 726 -14.05 26.36 15.31
N ARG A 727 -14.20 26.70 16.61
CA ARG A 727 -14.53 28.05 17.06
C ARG A 727 -13.26 28.75 17.55
N LYS A 728 -12.93 29.85 16.85
CA LYS A 728 -12.30 31.11 17.29
C LYS A 728 -10.91 31.06 17.97
N VAL A 729 -9.92 31.65 17.29
CA VAL A 729 -8.85 32.42 17.93
C VAL A 729 -8.99 33.88 17.48
N THR A 730 -9.00 34.76 18.47
CA THR A 730 -9.17 36.21 18.40
C THR A 730 -7.91 36.94 17.93
N GLU A 731 -8.15 38.02 17.18
CA GLU A 731 -7.40 39.29 17.00
C GLU A 731 -5.87 39.32 17.12
N GLY A 732 -5.21 39.74 16.02
CA GLY A 732 -3.82 40.20 16.04
C GLY A 732 -3.22 40.41 14.64
N GLU A 733 -3.48 41.57 14.04
CA GLU A 733 -2.66 42.30 13.04
C GLU A 733 -2.40 41.73 11.62
N LYS A 734 -3.21 42.30 10.69
CA LYS A 734 -2.88 42.92 9.38
C LYS A 734 -2.09 42.17 8.29
N ASN A 735 -2.82 42.04 7.17
CA ASN A 735 -2.42 42.21 5.76
C ASN A 735 -1.89 40.98 5.01
N CYS A 736 -2.82 40.19 4.47
CA CYS A 736 -3.11 40.06 3.03
C CYS A 736 -4.38 39.20 2.88
N ASP A 737 -5.56 39.82 2.78
CA ASP A 737 -6.84 39.12 2.59
C ASP A 737 -6.97 38.67 1.13
N ILE A 738 -6.72 37.39 0.88
CA ILE A 738 -7.43 36.61 -0.15
C ILE A 738 -8.13 35.50 0.62
N ARG A 739 -9.34 35.78 1.10
CA ARG A 739 -10.22 34.76 1.69
C ARG A 739 -11.01 34.12 0.55
N PHE A 740 -10.67 32.90 0.19
CA PHE A 740 -11.64 32.00 -0.44
C PHE A 740 -12.37 31.30 0.69
N THR A 741 -13.68 31.51 0.78
CA THR A 741 -14.55 30.82 1.71
C THR A 741 -14.71 29.37 1.28
N GLU A 742 -14.53 28.47 2.24
CA GLU A 742 -14.59 27.00 2.16
C GLU A 742 -16.00 26.45 1.86
N GLN A 743 -16.79 27.14 1.02
CA GLN A 743 -18.21 26.85 0.76
C GLN A 743 -18.59 26.75 -0.73
N GLU A 744 -17.63 26.77 -1.66
CA GLU A 744 -17.89 26.79 -3.12
C GLU A 744 -17.45 25.53 -3.90
N TYR A 745 -17.35 24.36 -3.27
CA TYR A 745 -16.90 23.16 -3.98
C TYR A 745 -17.69 21.90 -3.63
N GLN A 746 -18.97 21.85 -4.01
CA GLN A 746 -19.64 20.58 -4.24
C GLN A 746 -20.59 20.62 -5.44
N GLU A 747 -20.51 19.53 -6.21
CA GLU A 747 -21.47 19.06 -7.24
C GLU A 747 -21.39 19.63 -8.65
N TRP A 748 -20.30 19.28 -9.35
CA TRP A 748 -20.27 19.34 -10.81
C TRP A 748 -19.88 17.98 -11.39
N ASN A 749 -20.79 17.34 -12.14
CA ASN A 749 -20.63 16.11 -12.93
C ASN A 749 -20.45 14.75 -12.20
N SER A 750 -21.03 14.54 -11.01
CA SER A 750 -21.52 13.17 -10.68
C SER A 750 -22.84 12.94 -11.43
N PRO A 751 -23.18 11.71 -11.89
CA PRO A 751 -24.55 11.40 -12.31
C PRO A 751 -25.53 11.94 -11.27
N SER A 752 -26.62 12.57 -11.71
CA SER A 752 -27.66 12.97 -10.78
C SER A 752 -28.07 11.77 -9.94
N ALA A 753 -28.47 11.99 -8.69
CA ALA A 753 -28.97 10.92 -7.83
C ALA A 753 -30.16 10.13 -8.43
N ALA A 754 -30.71 10.58 -9.57
CA ALA A 754 -31.71 9.87 -10.36
C ALA A 754 -31.10 8.82 -11.31
N ILE A 755 -29.92 9.06 -11.91
CA ILE A 755 -29.37 8.20 -12.97
C ILE A 755 -28.93 6.83 -12.43
N TYR A 756 -28.16 6.76 -11.33
CA TYR A 756 -27.78 5.43 -10.79
C TYR A 756 -28.96 4.67 -10.15
N LYS A 757 -30.05 5.37 -9.79
CA LYS A 757 -31.28 4.74 -9.28
C LYS A 757 -32.02 3.92 -10.34
N ASP A 758 -31.73 4.13 -11.62
CA ASP A 758 -32.31 3.35 -12.70
C ASP A 758 -31.38 2.21 -13.17
N ILE A 759 -30.10 2.25 -12.79
CA ILE A 759 -29.02 1.41 -13.34
C ILE A 759 -28.57 0.32 -12.36
N LEU A 760 -28.59 0.61 -11.06
CA LEU A 760 -28.20 -0.32 -9.99
C LEU A 760 -29.45 -0.91 -9.30
N PRO A 761 -29.36 -2.11 -8.71
CA PRO A 761 -30.39 -2.68 -7.83
C PRO A 761 -30.79 -1.76 -6.66
N THR A 762 -32.05 -1.86 -6.22
CA THR A 762 -32.67 -0.95 -5.24
C THR A 762 -32.06 -1.02 -3.83
N ASP A 763 -31.39 -2.13 -3.53
CA ASP A 763 -30.64 -2.43 -2.32
C ASP A 763 -29.21 -1.85 -2.33
N LEU A 764 -28.71 -1.41 -3.50
CA LEU A 764 -27.39 -0.81 -3.70
C LEU A 764 -27.37 0.73 -3.72
N TYR A 765 -28.51 1.39 -3.47
CA TYR A 765 -28.58 2.86 -3.48
C TYR A 765 -28.07 3.51 -2.21
N TYR A 766 -27.34 4.61 -2.39
CA TYR A 766 -27.09 5.60 -1.35
C TYR A 766 -28.36 6.43 -1.08
N VAL A 767 -28.76 6.54 0.19
CA VAL A 767 -29.81 7.48 0.64
C VAL A 767 -29.16 8.49 1.58
N GLU A 768 -29.01 9.71 1.08
CA GLU A 768 -28.24 10.81 1.67
C GLU A 768 -28.82 11.36 2.99
N GLU A 769 -30.10 11.08 3.28
CA GLU A 769 -30.81 11.53 4.48
C GLU A 769 -30.50 10.70 5.74
N GLU A 770 -29.82 9.56 5.62
CA GLU A 770 -29.45 8.72 6.76
C GLU A 770 -27.92 8.60 6.83
N ASN A 771 -27.32 8.93 7.98
CA ASN A 771 -25.91 8.64 8.22
C ASN A 771 -25.77 7.13 8.40
N GLU A 772 -25.59 6.44 7.29
CA GLU A 772 -25.75 5.00 7.16
C GLU A 772 -24.41 4.28 7.28
N VAL A 773 -24.24 3.47 8.34
CA VAL A 773 -23.16 2.50 8.43
C VAL A 773 -23.68 1.14 8.02
N LEU A 774 -22.86 0.39 7.28
CA LEU A 774 -23.15 -0.96 6.83
C LEU A 774 -23.61 -1.81 8.04
N THR A 775 -24.89 -2.22 8.05
CA THR A 775 -25.36 -3.13 9.10
C THR A 775 -24.64 -4.47 8.94
N LEU A 776 -24.38 -5.13 10.06
CA LEU A 776 -23.68 -6.41 10.07
C LEU A 776 -24.40 -7.46 9.20
N ASP A 777 -25.74 -7.44 9.15
CA ASP A 777 -26.55 -8.28 8.27
C ASP A 777 -26.27 -8.10 6.78
N LYS A 778 -26.24 -6.85 6.32
CA LYS A 778 -26.01 -6.54 4.90
C LYS A 778 -24.58 -6.81 4.49
N TRP A 779 -23.63 -6.55 5.38
CA TRP A 779 -22.25 -6.95 5.16
C TRP A 779 -22.13 -8.46 5.04
N LEU A 780 -22.78 -9.22 5.92
CA LEU A 780 -22.75 -10.68 5.88
C LEU A 780 -23.37 -11.24 4.59
N SER A 781 -24.43 -10.64 4.04
CA SER A 781 -24.96 -11.07 2.73
C SER A 781 -24.03 -10.71 1.57
N LEU A 782 -23.33 -9.57 1.66
CA LEU A 782 -22.33 -9.15 0.67
C LEU A 782 -21.04 -9.98 0.70
N CYS A 783 -20.67 -10.53 1.86
CA CYS A 783 -19.48 -11.38 1.98
C CYS A 783 -19.49 -12.56 1.00
N ASP A 784 -20.66 -13.03 0.58
CA ASP A 784 -20.80 -14.11 -0.41
C ASP A 784 -20.74 -13.62 -1.87
N ARG A 785 -20.87 -12.30 -2.09
CA ARG A 785 -20.93 -11.64 -3.41
C ARG A 785 -19.64 -10.86 -3.74
N ILE A 786 -18.89 -10.42 -2.73
CA ILE A 786 -17.65 -9.65 -2.89
C ILE A 786 -16.47 -10.61 -3.07
N GLN A 787 -15.87 -10.62 -4.25
CA GLN A 787 -14.53 -11.18 -4.43
C GLN A 787 -13.49 -10.16 -3.99
N MET A 788 -12.71 -10.51 -2.98
CA MET A 788 -11.54 -9.73 -2.56
C MET A 788 -10.38 -9.95 -3.54
N PRO A 789 -9.47 -8.97 -3.70
CA PRO A 789 -8.34 -9.08 -4.61
C PRO A 789 -7.52 -10.36 -4.35
N VAL A 790 -7.00 -10.94 -5.43
CA VAL A 790 -6.16 -12.14 -5.35
C VAL A 790 -4.95 -11.83 -4.47
N PRO A 791 -4.73 -12.59 -3.40
CA PRO A 791 -3.59 -12.36 -2.54
C PRO A 791 -2.27 -12.62 -3.29
N ASP A 792 -1.28 -11.76 -3.03
CA ASP A 792 0.09 -11.86 -3.53
C ASP A 792 0.69 -13.26 -3.25
N ASP A 793 1.06 -14.05 -4.26
CA ASP A 793 1.48 -15.45 -4.07
C ASP A 793 2.96 -15.65 -3.66
N ARG A 794 3.65 -14.56 -3.26
CA ARG A 794 5.07 -14.62 -2.86
C ARG A 794 5.35 -15.59 -1.72
N HIS A 795 6.34 -16.47 -1.93
CA HIS A 795 6.93 -17.34 -0.90
C HIS A 795 7.97 -16.58 -0.05
N SER A 796 7.48 -15.70 0.82
CA SER A 796 8.32 -14.81 1.63
C SER A 796 9.41 -15.54 2.42
N GLY A 797 9.08 -16.68 3.01
CA GLY A 797 10.03 -17.51 3.78
C GLY A 797 11.25 -17.92 2.96
N GLU A 798 11.04 -18.41 1.74
CA GLU A 798 12.11 -18.83 0.84
C GLU A 798 12.93 -17.63 0.34
N MET A 799 12.26 -16.55 -0.08
CA MET A 799 12.91 -15.33 -0.56
C MET A 799 13.84 -14.71 0.49
N ILE A 800 13.39 -14.62 1.74
CA ILE A 800 14.19 -14.07 2.86
C ILE A 800 15.42 -14.96 3.11
N LYS A 801 15.23 -16.27 3.23
CA LYS A 801 16.32 -17.22 3.46
C LYS A 801 17.35 -17.15 2.32
N ASP A 802 16.92 -17.12 1.06
CA ASP A 802 17.82 -17.02 -0.09
C ASP A 802 18.54 -15.67 -0.18
N TYR A 803 17.85 -14.57 0.13
CA TYR A 803 18.48 -13.26 0.22
C TYR A 803 19.61 -13.24 1.26
N VAL A 804 19.34 -13.73 2.46
CA VAL A 804 20.34 -13.79 3.55
C VAL A 804 21.52 -14.68 3.15
N LYS A 805 21.27 -15.87 2.57
CA LYS A 805 22.34 -16.73 2.01
C LYS A 805 23.16 -15.98 0.97
N SER A 806 22.53 -15.21 0.08
CA SER A 806 23.21 -14.45 -0.96
C SER A 806 24.08 -13.32 -0.40
N LYS A 807 23.62 -12.62 0.66
CA LYS A 807 24.41 -11.59 1.35
C LYS A 807 25.63 -12.19 2.04
N LEU A 808 25.46 -13.30 2.76
CA LEU A 808 26.55 -14.04 3.38
C LEU A 808 27.55 -14.60 2.36
N ALA A 809 27.08 -14.97 1.16
CA ALA A 809 27.95 -15.36 0.05
C ALA A 809 28.70 -14.16 -0.57
N ASN A 810 28.09 -12.97 -0.60
CA ASN A 810 28.63 -11.77 -1.24
C ASN A 810 29.51 -10.90 -0.33
N GLY A 811 29.51 -11.15 0.99
CA GLY A 811 30.48 -10.61 1.94
C GLY A 811 30.01 -9.32 2.56
#